data_AF-A0A455SVE2-F1
#
_entry.id   AF-A0A455SVE2-F1
#
_cell.length_a   1.000
_cell.length_b   1.000
_cell.length_c   1.000
_cell.angle_alpha   90.00
_cell.angle_beta   90.00
_cell.angle_gamma   90.00
#
_symmetry.space_group_name_H-M   'P 1'
#
loop_
_entity.id
_entity.type
_entity.pdbx_description
1 polymer ?
#
loop_
_entity_poly.entity_id
_entity_poly.type
_entity_poly.pdbx_seq_one_letter_code
_entity_poly.pdbx_strand_id
1 'polypeptide(L)'
;MARRTLLTLLLTLLLLGLWSLSPAVPGVQARTAATARPWMNRTLSPDRRADLLLAQMTLDEKIAMLHGWSGGSYVGYIPANTRLGIPALGLEDGPAGVADGMTGVTAFPAPEALAASWDTSLMRRYGQDLGSEEWGKGANVALAPTVNILRNPQWGRSFETLGEDPYLTAMLASADIQGIQSQHVIATVKHYAANNQEYHRTTVSANVDERTLHEIYLTAFEYAVKQGGVGAVMCSYNKVNNVYACENPYLLATTLKGTFGFPGFVMSDWGATHSTVAAITAGLDMEMPDSTYFGAALKQAVLNGQVSMATIDEAVHRILRTMFAIGLFDYPTTGSPNATVTNAQHAQLAREAAEAGTVLLKNDGQLLPLDTNKIHSIAVIGPDASLSPQVTGGGSAHVIPPYVVTPLQGITQRAGSGVTVRYAQGITTTGTLPPVEAQYLTPPSGSGQGLLGEYFNNMTLSGSPVLTRVDSQINFDWNGQSPGPGVPATQWSVRWTGTLTPPVSGTYTFSLTSDDGSRLYINNQLLIDNWRDQATTTETATIQLTAGQPYAIRVEYYQNGGASNVALGWSIPGQENALLSQAVELARSSDVAIVFVNDVESEGSDRSSLELPGAQDQLIEAVAQANPHTIVVLNTGGPVLMPWVDQVPALLEAWYPGQEDGNAIAAVLFGDVNPAGKLPMTFPRSASDLPASTPAQYPGINDQADYSEGVFVGYRYYDERGIVPLFPFGYGLSYTTFRYSHLRVTPTQADYRSRIAVDLDVTNTGRRAGAEVVQLYVGIPATNVPEPPRQLKGFQKVFLQPGQTKHVHFELNPRDLSYWDVHAHTWVVQDGTYSVQVGSSSRDIRLRGSFTVRVTNGPRYVSVQAPQWLAAGESEWIETSFTNGGDLTAQAVRLGLQVPQGWQVRALSPSTFARVGAGQTVRTRWQVTAPAGTAPGSYSLQASASFVSADGPGRVQASASLTVPYPSLAAAYNNVGISDDSNPSAGNFDGGGYSYSAQALAAVGLTPGATVTHAGVTFTWPNVPPGQPDNVRTQGQVIAFSAQGTKLAFLGAAAFGTQSGTLTIVYSDGSQQQATLTLADWYANQPAPGDELLATADHWNRPPGDTLGPHAVSVYYTALPLQAGKPVAYLILPTNSNLHLFAAAAS
;
A
#
# COMPACT_ATOMS: atom_id res chain seq x y z
N MET A 1 22.06 -36.59 21.94
CA MET A 1 21.39 -37.90 22.13
C MET A 1 20.59 -37.87 23.42
N ALA A 2 19.35 -38.37 23.38
CA ALA A 2 18.41 -38.74 24.46
C ALA A 2 18.04 -37.66 25.52
N ARG A 3 16.86 -37.01 25.48
CA ARG A 3 15.46 -37.43 25.80
C ARG A 3 15.14 -37.69 27.30
N ARG A 4 14.20 -36.86 27.80
CA ARG A 4 12.88 -37.19 28.41
C ARG A 4 12.67 -37.26 29.94
N THR A 5 11.81 -36.32 30.41
CA THR A 5 10.59 -36.41 31.28
C THR A 5 10.63 -37.08 32.66
N LEU A 6 9.99 -36.46 33.68
CA LEU A 6 8.61 -36.78 34.13
C LEU A 6 8.08 -35.92 35.32
N LEU A 7 6.76 -35.68 35.29
CA LEU A 7 5.83 -35.14 36.31
C LEU A 7 5.78 -35.97 37.62
N THR A 8 5.29 -35.40 38.75
CA THR A 8 4.00 -35.80 39.41
C THR A 8 3.66 -35.18 40.81
N LEU A 9 2.34 -35.22 41.14
CA LEU A 9 1.64 -35.31 42.47
C LEU A 9 1.32 -33.98 43.25
N LEU A 10 0.20 -33.71 43.98
CA LEU A 10 -1.00 -34.37 44.61
C LEU A 10 -2.01 -33.25 45.08
N LEU A 11 -3.36 -33.36 44.97
CA LEU A 11 -4.39 -33.85 45.97
C LEU A 11 -4.59 -32.95 47.24
N THR A 12 -5.74 -32.68 47.88
CA THR A 12 -7.10 -33.28 48.04
C THR A 12 -7.98 -32.38 48.95
N LEU A 13 -9.33 -32.38 48.84
CA LEU A 13 -10.28 -32.72 49.95
C LEU A 13 -11.79 -32.63 49.57
N LEU A 14 -12.53 -33.65 50.04
CA LEU A 14 -13.96 -33.97 49.87
C LEU A 14 -14.84 -33.42 51.03
N LEU A 15 -16.18 -33.30 50.82
CA LEU A 15 -17.24 -34.10 51.53
C LEU A 15 -18.71 -33.68 51.20
N LEU A 16 -19.51 -34.69 50.78
CA LEU A 16 -20.97 -34.97 50.96
C LEU A 16 -22.05 -33.97 50.45
N GLY A 17 -23.15 -34.35 49.78
CA GLY A 17 -23.68 -35.64 49.33
C GLY A 17 -25.08 -35.50 48.68
N LEU A 18 -25.42 -36.45 47.80
CA LEU A 18 -26.75 -36.84 47.24
C LEU A 18 -27.49 -35.75 46.43
N TRP A 19 -27.75 -35.92 45.12
CA TRP A 19 -28.93 -36.61 44.56
C TRP A 19 -28.66 -37.18 43.15
N SER A 20 -29.53 -38.11 42.76
CA SER A 20 -29.54 -39.02 41.61
C SER A 20 -29.57 -38.38 40.20
N LEU A 21 -28.90 -39.10 39.30
CA LEU A 21 -28.73 -38.98 37.84
C LEU A 21 -29.91 -38.43 36.99
N SER A 22 -29.58 -37.43 36.17
CA SER A 22 -30.09 -37.26 34.79
C SER A 22 -28.92 -36.77 33.92
N PRO A 23 -28.71 -37.28 32.68
CA PRO A 23 -27.64 -36.79 31.83
C PRO A 23 -28.05 -35.44 31.25
N ALA A 24 -27.66 -34.35 31.91
CA ALA A 24 -27.76 -33.03 31.30
C ALA A 24 -26.67 -32.92 30.23
N VAL A 25 -27.10 -32.90 28.97
CA VAL A 25 -26.29 -32.53 27.81
C VAL A 25 -25.55 -31.21 28.11
N PRO A 26 -24.21 -31.15 28.07
CA PRO A 26 -23.50 -29.89 28.16
C PRO A 26 -23.63 -29.20 26.80
N GLY A 27 -24.66 -28.37 26.63
CA GLY A 27 -24.85 -27.75 25.32
C GLY A 27 -26.08 -26.88 25.16
N VAL A 28 -26.32 -25.91 26.03
CA VAL A 28 -27.26 -24.81 25.68
C VAL A 28 -26.81 -23.42 26.16
N GLN A 29 -26.04 -23.27 27.25
CA GLN A 29 -25.72 -21.94 27.77
C GLN A 29 -24.59 -21.16 27.06
N ALA A 30 -23.80 -21.80 26.19
CA ALA A 30 -22.80 -21.10 25.37
C ALA A 30 -23.33 -20.64 23.99
N ARG A 31 -24.58 -20.98 23.62
CA ARG A 31 -25.16 -20.65 22.30
C ARG A 31 -26.06 -19.42 22.28
N THR A 32 -26.32 -18.77 23.41
CA THR A 32 -27.29 -17.66 23.50
C THR A 32 -26.70 -16.25 23.51
N ALA A 33 -25.36 -16.08 23.54
CA ALA A 33 -24.72 -14.76 23.44
C ALA A 33 -24.42 -14.33 21.99
N ALA A 34 -24.37 -15.28 21.04
CA ALA A 34 -24.02 -15.03 19.64
C ALA A 34 -25.16 -14.45 18.78
N THR A 35 -26.35 -14.21 19.35
CA THR A 35 -27.52 -13.72 18.60
C THR A 35 -27.72 -12.20 18.60
N ALA A 36 -27.00 -11.42 19.44
CA ALA A 36 -27.26 -9.98 19.58
C ALA A 36 -26.43 -9.05 18.67
N ARG A 37 -25.25 -9.49 18.19
CA ARG A 37 -24.36 -8.70 17.32
C ARG A 37 -23.65 -9.61 16.31
N PRO A 38 -24.24 -9.88 15.12
CA PRO A 38 -23.68 -10.84 14.15
C PRO A 38 -22.28 -10.46 13.64
N TRP A 39 -21.90 -9.18 13.68
CA TRP A 39 -20.55 -8.69 13.33
C TRP A 39 -19.47 -9.06 14.35
N MET A 40 -19.81 -9.59 15.53
CA MET A 40 -18.83 -10.10 16.50
C MET A 40 -18.37 -11.54 16.20
N ASN A 41 -18.92 -12.17 15.15
CA ASN A 41 -18.47 -13.50 14.74
C ASN A 41 -17.08 -13.44 14.06
N ARG A 42 -16.05 -13.87 14.77
CA ARG A 42 -14.65 -13.92 14.31
C ARG A 42 -14.39 -14.92 13.18
N THR A 43 -15.35 -15.79 12.83
CA THR A 43 -15.21 -16.69 11.66
C THR A 43 -15.51 -15.99 10.34
N LEU A 44 -16.02 -14.75 10.36
CA LEU A 44 -16.27 -13.93 9.18
C LEU A 44 -15.06 -13.05 8.86
N SER A 45 -14.88 -12.70 7.59
CA SER A 45 -13.84 -11.74 7.18
C SER A 45 -14.09 -10.36 7.80
N PRO A 46 -13.04 -9.52 7.95
CA PRO A 46 -13.18 -8.14 8.38
C PRO A 46 -14.24 -7.35 7.58
N ASP A 47 -14.23 -7.48 6.25
CA ASP A 47 -15.23 -6.84 5.38
C ASP A 47 -16.65 -7.30 5.68
N ARG A 48 -16.86 -8.62 5.86
CA ARG A 48 -18.20 -9.12 6.16
C ARG A 48 -18.70 -8.66 7.53
N ARG A 49 -17.80 -8.53 8.51
CA ARG A 49 -18.13 -7.99 9.83
C ARG A 49 -18.46 -6.49 9.73
N ALA A 50 -17.70 -5.73 8.94
CA ALA A 50 -17.97 -4.32 8.66
C ALA A 50 -19.34 -4.12 7.98
N ASP A 51 -19.67 -4.88 6.92
CA ASP A 51 -20.97 -4.82 6.25
C ASP A 51 -22.16 -5.05 7.21
N LEU A 52 -22.04 -6.08 8.07
CA LEU A 52 -23.08 -6.44 9.03
C LEU A 52 -23.31 -5.34 10.08
N LEU A 53 -22.24 -4.68 10.51
CA LEU A 53 -22.30 -3.57 11.45
C LEU A 53 -22.82 -2.29 10.78
N LEU A 54 -22.29 -1.96 9.60
CA LEU A 54 -22.68 -0.79 8.81
C LEU A 54 -24.19 -0.78 8.49
N ALA A 55 -24.76 -1.95 8.22
CA ALA A 55 -26.19 -2.12 8.00
C ALA A 55 -27.07 -1.77 9.21
N GLN A 56 -26.50 -1.67 10.42
CA GLN A 56 -27.20 -1.28 11.65
C GLN A 56 -26.98 0.18 12.05
N MET A 57 -26.15 0.92 11.32
CA MET A 57 -25.82 2.31 11.62
C MET A 57 -26.85 3.26 11.01
N THR A 58 -27.26 4.25 11.80
CA THR A 58 -27.98 5.43 11.31
C THR A 58 -27.04 6.36 10.56
N LEU A 59 -27.58 7.33 9.80
CA LEU A 59 -26.76 8.35 9.15
C LEU A 59 -25.91 9.13 10.17
N ASP A 60 -26.47 9.47 11.33
CA ASP A 60 -25.75 10.24 12.35
C ASP A 60 -24.57 9.47 12.94
N GLU A 61 -24.74 8.17 13.16
CA GLU A 61 -23.63 7.32 13.62
C GLU A 61 -22.57 7.09 12.55
N LYS A 62 -22.96 7.10 11.27
CA LYS A 62 -22.02 7.04 10.14
C LYS A 62 -21.20 8.32 10.08
N ILE A 63 -21.85 9.48 10.07
CA ILE A 63 -21.21 10.80 10.05
C ILE A 63 -20.26 10.98 11.25
N ALA A 64 -20.68 10.55 12.44
CA ALA A 64 -19.86 10.66 13.65
C ALA A 64 -18.51 9.92 13.59
N MET A 65 -18.34 8.97 12.66
CA MET A 65 -17.07 8.26 12.43
C MET A 65 -16.17 8.94 11.40
N LEU A 66 -16.67 9.91 10.63
CA LEU A 66 -15.94 10.53 9.52
C LEU A 66 -15.23 11.83 9.91
N HIS A 67 -15.22 12.19 11.19
CA HIS A 67 -14.62 13.46 11.63
C HIS A 67 -14.13 13.36 13.07
N GLY A 68 -13.07 14.09 13.40
CA GLY A 68 -12.54 14.18 14.74
C GLY A 68 -13.48 14.91 15.71
N TRP A 69 -13.25 14.70 17.01
CA TRP A 69 -14.04 15.27 18.10
C TRP A 69 -13.15 16.01 19.10
N SER A 70 -13.57 17.22 19.47
CA SER A 70 -12.93 17.99 20.55
C SER A 70 -13.14 17.30 21.91
N GLY A 71 -12.11 17.32 22.77
CA GLY A 71 -12.18 16.86 24.16
C GLY A 71 -11.66 15.44 24.42
N GLY A 72 -11.04 14.80 23.43
CA GLY A 72 -10.19 13.61 23.65
C GLY A 72 -8.86 13.97 24.32
N SER A 73 -8.16 12.97 24.85
CA SER A 73 -6.82 13.11 25.45
C SER A 73 -5.69 12.75 24.47
N TYR A 74 -6.01 12.71 23.18
CA TYR A 74 -5.10 12.35 22.09
C TYR A 74 -5.14 13.44 21.02
N VAL A 75 -4.13 13.50 20.14
CA VAL A 75 -4.06 14.43 18.99
C VAL A 75 -5.35 14.40 18.17
N GLY A 76 -5.91 13.20 17.95
CA GLY A 76 -7.22 12.97 17.32
C GLY A 76 -8.08 11.96 18.05
N TYR A 77 -9.40 12.15 18.01
CA TYR A 77 -10.32 11.27 18.73
C TYR A 77 -11.65 11.05 17.99
N ILE A 78 -12.07 9.79 17.92
CA ILE A 78 -13.42 9.37 17.50
C ILE A 78 -14.07 8.64 18.68
N PRO A 79 -15.21 9.09 19.20
CA PRO A 79 -15.85 8.50 20.37
C PRO A 79 -16.40 7.10 20.10
N ALA A 80 -16.43 6.27 21.14
CA ALA A 80 -17.04 4.94 21.09
C ALA A 80 -18.55 5.03 20.81
N ASN A 81 -19.06 4.17 19.93
CA ASN A 81 -20.51 3.92 19.80
C ASN A 81 -20.89 2.73 20.69
N THR A 82 -21.39 3.00 21.89
CA THR A 82 -21.73 1.98 22.89
C THR A 82 -22.92 1.09 22.47
N ARG A 83 -23.89 1.65 21.73
CA ARG A 83 -25.06 0.91 21.20
C ARG A 83 -24.63 -0.23 20.30
N LEU A 84 -23.69 0.03 19.39
CA LEU A 84 -23.18 -0.94 18.42
C LEU A 84 -21.91 -1.67 18.89
N GLY A 85 -21.27 -1.18 19.95
CA GLY A 85 -20.02 -1.74 20.47
C GLY A 85 -18.80 -1.37 19.63
N ILE A 86 -18.83 -0.23 18.96
CA ILE A 86 -17.67 0.30 18.22
C ILE A 86 -16.75 0.94 19.26
N PRO A 87 -15.50 0.47 19.41
CA PRO A 87 -14.55 1.11 20.32
C PRO A 87 -14.19 2.51 19.82
N ALA A 88 -13.72 3.37 20.73
CA ALA A 88 -13.20 4.68 20.35
C ALA A 88 -11.90 4.52 19.54
N LEU A 89 -11.62 5.49 18.67
CA LEU A 89 -10.30 5.63 18.06
C LEU A 89 -9.55 6.76 18.77
N GLY A 90 -8.39 6.43 19.34
CA GLY A 90 -7.41 7.41 19.82
C GLY A 90 -6.27 7.46 18.82
N LEU A 91 -6.16 8.59 18.12
CA LEU A 91 -5.12 8.85 17.13
C LEU A 91 -4.04 9.68 17.80
N GLU A 92 -2.82 9.18 17.79
CA GLU A 92 -1.72 9.78 18.52
C GLU A 92 -0.47 9.83 17.66
N ASP A 93 0.33 10.88 17.87
CA ASP A 93 1.54 11.06 17.09
C ASP A 93 2.63 10.07 17.47
N GLY A 94 3.31 9.65 16.41
CA GLY A 94 4.76 9.53 16.39
C GLY A 94 5.31 10.37 15.22
N PRO A 95 6.55 10.13 14.75
CA PRO A 95 7.03 8.78 14.49
C PRO A 95 8.27 8.34 15.28
N ALA A 96 8.84 9.18 16.16
CA ALA A 96 10.06 8.88 16.94
C ALA A 96 9.79 8.30 18.36
N GLY A 97 8.56 7.85 18.61
CA GLY A 97 8.01 7.55 19.94
C GLY A 97 6.58 8.09 20.04
N VAL A 98 5.86 7.80 21.13
CA VAL A 98 4.55 8.43 21.37
C VAL A 98 4.77 9.89 21.77
N ALA A 99 4.28 10.82 20.95
CA ALA A 99 4.73 12.21 20.95
C ALA A 99 3.66 13.18 21.50
N ASP A 100 3.55 14.37 20.90
CA ASP A 100 2.62 15.46 21.23
C ASP A 100 2.45 15.75 22.73
N GLY A 101 3.57 15.81 23.45
CA GLY A 101 3.60 16.15 24.88
C GLY A 101 3.28 15.00 25.85
N MET A 102 3.10 13.76 25.36
CA MET A 102 3.00 12.59 26.24
C MET A 102 4.30 12.34 27.01
N THR A 103 4.18 11.91 28.27
CA THR A 103 5.32 11.61 29.16
C THR A 103 5.34 10.13 29.59
N GLY A 104 6.48 9.62 30.08
CA GLY A 104 6.59 8.21 30.47
C GLY A 104 6.64 7.24 29.28
N VAL A 105 7.18 7.73 28.16
CA VAL A 105 7.33 7.09 26.85
C VAL A 105 8.81 7.02 26.50
N THR A 106 9.21 6.21 25.53
CA THR A 106 10.60 6.15 25.07
C THR A 106 10.81 7.16 23.95
N ALA A 107 11.83 8.02 24.06
CA ALA A 107 12.30 8.79 22.92
C ALA A 107 13.29 7.92 22.14
N PHE A 108 12.80 7.31 21.08
CA PHE A 108 13.65 6.53 20.20
C PHE A 108 14.47 7.47 19.28
N PRO A 109 15.52 6.95 18.61
CA PRO A 109 16.20 7.71 17.58
C PRO A 109 15.22 8.08 16.47
N ALA A 110 15.45 9.23 15.83
CA ALA A 110 14.61 9.67 14.75
C ALA A 110 14.64 8.68 13.55
N PRO A 111 13.58 8.63 12.71
CA PRO A 111 13.45 7.62 11.66
C PRO A 111 14.60 7.54 10.65
N GLU A 112 15.24 8.66 10.33
CA GLU A 112 16.42 8.76 9.47
C GLU A 112 17.62 8.03 10.07
N ALA A 113 17.80 8.08 11.40
CA ALA A 113 18.82 7.32 12.09
C ALA A 113 18.60 5.81 11.91
N LEU A 114 17.35 5.35 11.97
CA LEU A 114 17.01 3.93 11.75
C LEU A 114 17.14 3.58 10.28
N ALA A 115 16.82 4.50 9.37
CA ALA A 115 17.06 4.29 7.95
C ALA A 115 18.55 4.12 7.65
N ALA A 116 19.41 4.84 8.35
CA ALA A 116 20.85 4.67 8.25
C ALA A 116 21.33 3.28 8.71
N SER A 117 20.52 2.52 9.46
CA SER A 117 20.85 1.13 9.78
C SER A 117 20.74 0.18 8.59
N TRP A 118 19.90 0.51 7.58
CA TRP A 118 19.55 -0.36 6.44
C TRP A 118 19.11 -1.78 6.88
N ASP A 119 18.37 -1.87 7.99
CA ASP A 119 17.95 -3.14 8.58
C ASP A 119 16.44 -3.17 8.81
N THR A 120 15.72 -3.88 7.93
CA THR A 120 14.26 -4.06 8.04
C THR A 120 13.85 -4.89 9.26
N SER A 121 14.75 -5.70 9.82
CA SER A 121 14.44 -6.47 11.04
C SER A 121 14.52 -5.59 12.28
N LEU A 122 15.49 -4.68 12.33
CA LEU A 122 15.56 -3.65 13.36
C LEU A 122 14.37 -2.68 13.25
N MET A 123 14.05 -2.20 12.05
CA MET A 123 12.89 -1.32 11.82
C MET A 123 11.56 -1.98 12.20
N ARG A 124 11.39 -3.29 11.97
CA ARG A 124 10.19 -4.00 12.43
C ARG A 124 10.08 -4.06 13.96
N ARG A 125 11.19 -4.27 14.66
CA ARG A 125 11.20 -4.26 16.15
C ARG A 125 10.94 -2.85 16.68
N TYR A 126 11.49 -1.84 16.02
CA TYR A 126 11.18 -0.44 16.32
C TYR A 126 9.67 -0.18 16.27
N GLY A 127 9.02 -0.56 15.17
CA GLY A 127 7.56 -0.43 15.06
C GLY A 127 6.78 -1.26 16.08
N GLN A 128 7.31 -2.42 16.51
CA GLN A 128 6.70 -3.22 17.57
C GLN A 128 6.71 -2.49 18.91
N ASP A 129 7.85 -1.91 19.30
CA ASP A 129 7.97 -1.20 20.56
C ASP A 129 7.16 0.11 20.53
N LEU A 130 7.21 0.87 19.42
CA LEU A 130 6.36 2.04 19.21
C LEU A 130 4.88 1.70 19.32
N GLY A 131 4.40 0.70 18.57
CA GLY A 131 3.01 0.25 18.63
C GLY A 131 2.59 -0.29 20.01
N SER A 132 3.52 -0.89 20.76
CA SER A 132 3.26 -1.32 22.13
C SER A 132 3.11 -0.15 23.08
N GLU A 133 3.90 0.92 22.93
CA GLU A 133 3.76 2.14 23.72
C GLU A 133 2.45 2.86 23.41
N GLU A 134 2.10 3.00 22.13
CA GLU A 134 0.82 3.55 21.68
C GLU A 134 -0.37 2.81 22.31
N TRP A 135 -0.35 1.48 22.22
CA TRP A 135 -1.38 0.64 22.82
C TRP A 135 -1.45 0.80 24.35
N GLY A 136 -0.29 0.88 25.02
CA GLY A 136 -0.18 1.11 26.46
C GLY A 136 -0.70 2.48 26.89
N LYS A 137 -0.57 3.48 26.01
CA LYS A 137 -1.18 4.81 26.16
C LYS A 137 -2.67 4.84 25.86
N GLY A 138 -3.23 3.74 25.35
CA GLY A 138 -4.64 3.63 24.99
C GLY A 138 -4.97 4.20 23.62
N ALA A 139 -3.96 4.69 22.88
CA ALA A 139 -4.06 5.00 21.47
C ALA A 139 -4.14 3.69 20.67
N ASN A 140 -4.86 3.74 19.55
CA ASN A 140 -5.05 2.58 18.67
C ASN A 140 -4.96 2.93 17.19
N VAL A 141 -4.53 4.15 16.90
CA VAL A 141 -4.07 4.61 15.59
C VAL A 141 -2.79 5.40 15.82
N ALA A 142 -1.66 4.90 15.31
CA ALA A 142 -0.39 5.60 15.35
C ALA A 142 -0.23 6.43 14.08
N LEU A 143 0.11 7.71 14.20
CA LEU A 143 0.36 8.61 13.08
C LEU A 143 1.80 8.44 12.55
N ALA A 144 2.14 7.21 12.18
CA ALA A 144 3.47 6.81 11.70
C ALA A 144 3.40 5.64 10.69
N PRO A 145 4.41 5.48 9.81
CA PRO A 145 5.59 6.33 9.63
C PRO A 145 5.41 7.51 8.66
N THR A 146 6.32 8.48 8.75
CA THR A 146 6.52 9.52 7.73
C THR A 146 7.44 9.00 6.62
N VAL A 147 7.01 9.13 5.35
CA VAL A 147 7.69 8.52 4.18
C VAL A 147 7.92 9.48 3.02
N ASN A 148 7.71 10.78 3.23
CA ASN A 148 7.98 11.80 2.23
C ASN A 148 9.47 11.82 1.85
N ILE A 149 9.79 11.76 0.55
CA ILE A 149 11.18 11.72 0.08
C ILE A 149 11.95 12.99 0.44
N LEU A 150 13.19 12.83 0.93
CA LEU A 150 14.11 13.96 1.09
C LEU A 150 14.51 14.52 -0.28
N ARG A 151 13.76 15.51 -0.75
CA ARG A 151 13.96 16.15 -2.07
C ARG A 151 15.02 17.25 -2.00
N ASN A 152 14.90 18.13 -1.01
CA ASN A 152 15.87 19.18 -0.71
C ASN A 152 16.20 19.06 0.79
N PRO A 153 17.48 18.99 1.18
CA PRO A 153 17.87 18.82 2.58
C PRO A 153 17.45 19.99 3.48
N GLN A 154 17.10 21.16 2.95
CA GLN A 154 16.61 22.27 3.77
C GLN A 154 15.22 22.01 4.39
N TRP A 155 14.53 20.93 4.01
CA TRP A 155 13.21 20.61 4.52
C TRP A 155 13.21 20.43 6.04
N GLY A 156 12.32 21.13 6.75
CA GLY A 156 12.26 21.18 8.21
C GLY A 156 11.87 19.88 8.93
N ARG A 157 11.44 18.87 8.19
CA ARG A 157 11.13 17.52 8.72
C ARG A 157 12.04 16.45 8.10
N SER A 158 13.26 16.82 7.70
CA SER A 158 14.18 15.85 7.11
C SER A 158 14.58 14.75 8.09
N PHE A 159 14.65 15.07 9.38
CA PHE A 159 14.81 14.08 10.46
C PHE A 159 13.68 13.05 10.52
N GLU A 160 12.48 13.40 10.05
CA GLU A 160 11.30 12.55 10.22
C GLU A 160 11.15 11.51 9.10
N THR A 161 11.92 11.62 8.02
CA THR A 161 11.84 10.72 6.87
C THR A 161 12.83 9.56 6.94
N LEU A 162 12.72 8.63 5.99
CA LEU A 162 13.62 7.49 5.81
C LEU A 162 14.68 7.73 4.71
N GLY A 163 14.74 8.94 4.14
CA GLY A 163 15.79 9.38 3.22
C GLY A 163 15.34 9.75 1.82
N GLU A 164 16.27 9.69 0.86
CA GLU A 164 16.08 10.22 -0.50
C GLU A 164 15.70 9.15 -1.55
N ASP A 165 15.81 7.86 -1.19
CA ASP A 165 15.58 6.76 -2.12
C ASP A 165 14.21 6.08 -1.90
N PRO A 166 13.34 6.02 -2.93
CA PRO A 166 12.00 5.46 -2.78
C PRO A 166 11.99 3.97 -2.44
N TYR A 167 12.99 3.19 -2.85
CA TYR A 167 13.03 1.76 -2.55
C TYR A 167 13.46 1.52 -1.10
N LEU A 168 14.51 2.20 -0.63
CA LEU A 168 14.92 2.12 0.78
C LEU A 168 13.78 2.52 1.72
N THR A 169 13.18 3.69 1.48
CA THR A 169 12.02 4.20 2.22
C THR A 169 10.86 3.20 2.21
N ALA A 170 10.51 2.64 1.04
CA ALA A 170 9.43 1.67 0.90
C ALA A 170 9.63 0.40 1.75
N MET A 171 10.84 -0.16 1.73
CA MET A 171 11.14 -1.41 2.45
C MET A 171 11.15 -1.22 3.97
N LEU A 172 11.71 -0.10 4.43
CA LEU A 172 11.77 0.24 5.85
C LEU A 172 10.39 0.62 6.40
N ALA A 173 9.64 1.47 5.70
CA ALA A 173 8.28 1.84 6.10
C ALA A 173 7.36 0.62 6.18
N SER A 174 7.47 -0.31 5.22
CA SER A 174 6.70 -1.55 5.25
C SER A 174 7.03 -2.41 6.49
N ALA A 175 8.30 -2.42 6.92
CA ALA A 175 8.71 -3.15 8.11
C ALA A 175 8.18 -2.49 9.40
N ASP A 176 8.24 -1.17 9.49
CA ASP A 176 7.71 -0.39 10.62
C ASP A 176 6.20 -0.57 10.77
N ILE A 177 5.45 -0.39 9.67
CA ILE A 177 3.99 -0.61 9.61
C ILE A 177 3.61 -2.02 10.09
N GLN A 178 4.34 -3.05 9.66
CA GLN A 178 4.11 -4.41 10.12
C GLN A 178 4.40 -4.57 11.62
N GLY A 179 5.40 -3.85 12.14
CA GLY A 179 5.72 -3.81 13.56
C GLY A 179 4.58 -3.21 14.38
N ILE A 180 4.17 -1.99 14.05
CA ILE A 180 3.08 -1.26 14.72
C ILE A 180 1.79 -2.09 14.73
N GLN A 181 1.39 -2.58 13.55
CA GLN A 181 0.12 -3.31 13.41
C GLN A 181 0.12 -4.68 14.10
N SER A 182 1.29 -5.24 14.39
CA SER A 182 1.37 -6.47 15.19
C SER A 182 0.95 -6.28 16.66
N GLN A 183 0.84 -5.04 17.13
CA GLN A 183 0.43 -4.67 18.49
C GLN A 183 -1.04 -4.24 18.58
N HIS A 184 -1.86 -4.55 17.57
CA HIS A 184 -3.26 -4.12 17.48
C HIS A 184 -3.46 -2.60 17.38
N VAL A 185 -2.47 -1.89 16.82
CA VAL A 185 -2.54 -0.44 16.53
C VAL A 185 -2.61 -0.23 15.02
N ILE A 186 -3.50 0.65 14.55
CA ILE A 186 -3.58 1.01 13.13
C ILE A 186 -2.42 1.92 12.79
N ALA A 187 -1.49 1.48 11.93
CA ALA A 187 -0.46 2.36 11.40
C ALA A 187 -1.04 3.32 10.35
N THR A 188 -0.53 4.55 10.31
CA THR A 188 -0.94 5.62 9.38
C THR A 188 0.27 6.16 8.63
N VAL A 189 0.47 5.70 7.40
CA VAL A 189 1.57 6.21 6.58
C VAL A 189 1.27 7.64 6.13
N LYS A 190 2.24 8.57 6.30
CA LYS A 190 2.05 10.01 6.06
C LYS A 190 3.24 10.65 5.31
N HIS A 191 3.08 11.74 4.56
CA HIS A 191 1.85 12.47 4.19
C HIS A 191 1.63 12.35 2.68
N TYR A 192 0.46 11.87 2.27
CA TYR A 192 0.10 11.49 0.90
C TYR A 192 -0.49 12.70 0.13
N ALA A 193 0.24 13.37 -0.76
CA ALA A 193 1.61 13.10 -1.19
C ALA A 193 2.37 14.41 -1.48
N ALA A 194 3.69 14.28 -1.66
CA ALA A 194 4.60 15.37 -2.02
C ALA A 194 4.68 16.54 -0.99
N ASN A 195 4.50 16.23 0.30
CA ASN A 195 4.80 17.15 1.39
C ASN A 195 6.31 17.13 1.70
N ASN A 196 7.11 17.77 0.84
CA ASN A 196 8.59 17.72 0.90
C ASN A 196 9.22 19.08 1.27
N GLN A 197 8.42 20.01 1.80
CA GLN A 197 8.83 21.31 2.32
C GLN A 197 7.79 21.79 3.35
N GLU A 198 8.22 22.49 4.38
CA GLU A 198 7.33 23.10 5.37
C GLU A 198 6.88 24.50 4.96
N TYR A 199 7.73 25.22 4.22
CA TYR A 199 7.42 26.58 3.76
C TYR A 199 6.14 26.59 2.91
N HIS A 200 5.13 27.33 3.41
CA HIS A 200 3.81 27.45 2.80
C HIS A 200 3.11 26.09 2.55
N ARG A 201 3.40 25.06 3.35
CA ARG A 201 2.85 23.71 3.18
C ARG A 201 1.33 23.64 3.03
N THR A 202 0.59 24.59 3.60
CA THR A 202 -0.89 24.66 3.53
C THR A 202 -1.43 25.33 2.28
N THR A 203 -0.60 25.97 1.45
CA THR A 203 -1.07 26.68 0.24
C THR A 203 -0.30 26.33 -1.04
N VAL A 204 0.96 25.92 -0.91
CA VAL A 204 1.87 25.60 -2.03
C VAL A 204 1.35 24.43 -2.86
N SER A 205 1.55 24.52 -4.18
CA SER A 205 1.37 23.43 -5.12
C SER A 205 2.71 22.79 -5.46
N ALA A 206 2.87 21.51 -5.12
CA ALA A 206 3.89 20.65 -5.70
C ALA A 206 3.44 20.27 -7.11
N ASN A 207 4.11 20.84 -8.12
CA ASN A 207 3.83 20.58 -9.53
C ASN A 207 4.76 19.46 -10.01
N VAL A 208 4.22 18.24 -10.07
CA VAL A 208 4.98 17.00 -10.30
C VAL A 208 4.41 16.27 -11.50
N ASP A 209 5.28 15.89 -12.45
CA ASP A 209 4.86 15.06 -13.57
C ASP A 209 4.47 13.64 -13.11
N GLU A 210 3.61 12.99 -13.89
CA GLU A 210 3.04 11.70 -13.53
C GLU A 210 4.10 10.61 -13.28
N ARG A 211 5.15 10.55 -14.11
CA ARG A 211 6.21 9.55 -13.98
C ARG A 211 6.96 9.75 -12.67
N THR A 212 7.40 10.97 -12.42
CA THR A 212 8.14 11.31 -11.19
C THR A 212 7.29 11.05 -9.94
N LEU A 213 6.00 11.39 -10.00
CA LEU A 213 5.07 11.11 -8.90
C LEU A 213 5.02 9.61 -8.58
N HIS A 214 4.87 8.73 -9.59
CA HIS A 214 4.84 7.27 -9.38
C HIS A 214 6.20 6.66 -9.01
N GLU A 215 7.30 7.11 -9.64
CA GLU A 215 8.65 6.55 -9.43
C GLU A 215 9.31 7.00 -8.12
N ILE A 216 9.01 8.20 -7.64
CA ILE A 216 9.66 8.78 -6.46
C ILE A 216 8.68 8.90 -5.29
N TYR A 217 7.62 9.70 -5.44
CA TYR A 217 6.84 10.16 -4.30
C TYR A 217 5.72 9.20 -3.85
N LEU A 218 5.22 8.35 -4.74
CA LEU A 218 4.15 7.38 -4.43
C LEU A 218 4.67 5.97 -4.17
N THR A 219 5.93 5.66 -4.51
CA THR A 219 6.46 4.28 -4.41
C THR A 219 6.44 3.76 -2.97
N ALA A 220 6.79 4.59 -1.98
CA ALA A 220 6.72 4.18 -0.56
C ALA A 220 5.27 3.88 -0.11
N PHE A 221 4.30 4.68 -0.55
CA PHE A 221 2.88 4.45 -0.28
C PHE A 221 2.35 3.20 -0.99
N GLU A 222 2.76 2.95 -2.23
CA GLU A 222 2.43 1.71 -2.95
C GLU A 222 2.85 0.47 -2.15
N TYR A 223 4.07 0.48 -1.61
CA TYR A 223 4.62 -0.61 -0.81
C TYR A 223 4.00 -0.69 0.58
N ALA A 224 3.73 0.44 1.23
CA ALA A 224 2.99 0.49 2.49
C ALA A 224 1.62 -0.22 2.36
N VAL A 225 0.93 -0.04 1.23
CA VAL A 225 -0.32 -0.74 0.93
C VAL A 225 -0.09 -2.21 0.60
N LYS A 226 0.77 -2.51 -0.39
CA LYS A 226 0.87 -3.87 -0.97
C LYS A 226 1.73 -4.83 -0.16
N GLN A 227 2.72 -4.34 0.57
CA GLN A 227 3.66 -5.13 1.37
C GLN A 227 3.50 -4.88 2.86
N GLY A 228 3.38 -3.62 3.28
CA GLY A 228 3.15 -3.25 4.68
C GLY A 228 1.76 -3.66 5.18
N GLY A 229 0.76 -3.62 4.30
CA GLY A 229 -0.64 -3.86 4.66
C GLY A 229 -1.20 -2.76 5.57
N VAL A 230 -0.79 -1.52 5.33
CA VAL A 230 -1.14 -0.35 6.17
C VAL A 230 -2.66 -0.19 6.35
N GLY A 231 -3.07 0.22 7.55
CA GLY A 231 -4.46 0.37 7.93
C GLY A 231 -5.05 1.73 7.58
N ALA A 232 -4.24 2.79 7.66
CA ALA A 232 -4.63 4.16 7.35
C ALA A 232 -3.57 4.90 6.51
N VAL A 233 -4.00 5.94 5.79
CA VAL A 233 -3.13 6.88 5.07
C VAL A 233 -3.56 8.29 5.46
N MET A 234 -2.60 9.17 5.76
CA MET A 234 -2.87 10.59 5.99
C MET A 234 -2.57 11.37 4.71
N CYS A 235 -3.55 12.09 4.16
CA CYS A 235 -3.31 12.99 3.03
C CYS A 235 -2.65 14.29 3.45
N SER A 236 -1.79 14.85 2.61
CA SER A 236 -0.96 16.02 2.97
C SER A 236 -1.70 17.36 2.93
N TYR A 237 -1.08 18.37 3.56
CA TYR A 237 -1.50 19.77 3.51
C TYR A 237 -1.48 20.38 2.11
N ASN A 238 -0.42 20.12 1.35
CA ASN A 238 -0.13 20.85 0.11
C ASN A 238 -1.09 20.47 -1.03
N LYS A 239 -1.10 21.32 -2.05
CA LYS A 239 -1.67 20.93 -3.35
C LYS A 239 -0.66 20.07 -4.10
N VAL A 240 -1.19 19.14 -4.89
CA VAL A 240 -0.42 18.41 -5.91
C VAL A 240 -1.07 18.73 -7.24
N ASN A 241 -0.30 19.35 -8.14
CA ASN A 241 -0.79 19.83 -9.43
C ASN A 241 -2.06 20.69 -9.30
N ASN A 242 -2.01 21.68 -8.39
CA ASN A 242 -3.04 22.69 -8.11
C ASN A 242 -4.35 22.19 -7.46
N VAL A 243 -4.41 20.95 -7.00
CA VAL A 243 -5.54 20.41 -6.22
C VAL A 243 -5.03 19.95 -4.86
N TYR A 244 -5.68 20.37 -3.77
CA TYR A 244 -5.33 19.96 -2.41
C TYR A 244 -5.33 18.44 -2.29
N ALA A 245 -4.29 17.86 -1.68
CA ALA A 245 -4.11 16.41 -1.69
C ALA A 245 -5.30 15.66 -1.05
N CYS A 246 -5.91 16.22 0.00
CA CYS A 246 -7.09 15.67 0.67
C CYS A 246 -8.40 15.75 -0.12
N GLU A 247 -8.44 16.41 -1.27
CA GLU A 247 -9.57 16.41 -2.19
C GLU A 247 -9.16 16.12 -3.65
N ASN A 248 -7.99 15.51 -3.83
CA ASN A 248 -7.46 15.18 -5.15
C ASN A 248 -7.93 13.78 -5.60
N PRO A 249 -8.88 13.67 -6.57
CA PRO A 249 -9.44 12.38 -6.98
C PRO A 249 -8.42 11.50 -7.74
N TYR A 250 -7.37 12.09 -8.31
CA TYR A 250 -6.30 11.33 -8.94
C TYR A 250 -5.45 10.62 -7.88
N LEU A 251 -5.11 11.31 -6.79
CA LEU A 251 -4.34 10.73 -5.69
C LEU A 251 -5.16 9.69 -4.91
N LEU A 252 -6.33 10.08 -4.42
CA LEU A 252 -7.10 9.29 -3.44
C LEU A 252 -7.91 8.17 -4.11
N ALA A 253 -8.86 8.51 -4.98
CA ALA A 253 -9.72 7.52 -5.63
C ALA A 253 -8.97 6.71 -6.71
N THR A 254 -8.29 7.38 -7.64
CA THR A 254 -7.69 6.72 -8.81
C THR A 254 -6.47 5.92 -8.43
N THR A 255 -5.51 6.54 -7.73
CA THR A 255 -4.21 5.91 -7.48
C THR A 255 -4.22 5.05 -6.21
N LEU A 256 -4.55 5.62 -5.05
CA LEU A 256 -4.48 4.90 -3.77
C LEU A 256 -5.54 3.79 -3.68
N LYS A 257 -6.82 4.14 -3.80
CA LYS A 257 -7.94 3.18 -3.69
C LYS A 257 -8.06 2.28 -4.93
N GLY A 258 -7.88 2.84 -6.13
CA GLY A 258 -7.95 2.12 -7.39
C GLY A 258 -6.70 1.30 -7.72
N THR A 259 -5.62 1.97 -8.11
CA THR A 259 -4.39 1.33 -8.61
C THR A 259 -3.63 0.52 -7.55
N PHE A 260 -3.50 1.04 -6.32
CA PHE A 260 -2.82 0.31 -5.24
C PHE A 260 -3.75 -0.69 -4.55
N GLY A 261 -5.07 -0.52 -4.69
CA GLY A 261 -6.07 -1.40 -4.08
C GLY A 261 -6.16 -1.21 -2.57
N PHE A 262 -5.89 0.00 -2.06
CA PHE A 262 -5.87 0.28 -0.62
C PHE A 262 -7.24 -0.01 0.02
N PRO A 263 -7.33 -0.97 0.95
CA PRO A 263 -8.60 -1.33 1.58
C PRO A 263 -8.91 -0.50 2.84
N GLY A 264 -7.93 0.23 3.36
CA GLY A 264 -8.06 1.05 4.55
C GLY A 264 -8.76 2.37 4.30
N PHE A 265 -8.64 3.27 5.29
CA PHE A 265 -9.26 4.59 5.27
C PHE A 265 -8.21 5.70 5.14
N VAL A 266 -8.61 6.81 4.54
CA VAL A 266 -7.82 8.03 4.40
C VAL A 266 -8.29 9.06 5.43
N MET A 267 -7.37 9.57 6.23
CA MET A 267 -7.62 10.73 7.10
C MET A 267 -6.94 11.98 6.54
N SER A 268 -7.46 13.17 6.87
CA SER A 268 -6.74 14.41 6.59
C SER A 268 -5.60 14.60 7.58
N ASP A 269 -4.57 15.33 7.16
CA ASP A 269 -3.74 16.06 8.10
C ASP A 269 -4.58 17.10 8.88
N TRP A 270 -4.06 17.63 9.98
CA TRP A 270 -4.78 18.51 10.89
C TRP A 270 -5.09 19.86 10.23
N GLY A 271 -6.33 20.05 9.77
CA GLY A 271 -6.77 21.26 9.06
C GLY A 271 -6.55 21.21 7.53
N ALA A 272 -6.19 20.06 6.96
CA ALA A 272 -5.99 19.89 5.51
C ALA A 272 -7.27 19.63 4.71
N THR A 273 -8.43 19.56 5.37
CA THR A 273 -9.72 19.45 4.66
C THR A 273 -10.18 20.84 4.24
N HIS A 274 -10.59 21.01 2.97
CA HIS A 274 -10.98 22.31 2.41
C HIS A 274 -12.41 22.35 1.84
N SER A 275 -13.09 21.20 1.78
CA SER A 275 -14.44 21.11 1.24
C SER A 275 -15.21 19.90 1.79
N THR A 276 -16.54 19.98 1.76
CA THR A 276 -17.42 18.85 2.11
C THR A 276 -17.54 17.87 0.94
N VAL A 277 -18.12 18.31 -0.18
CA VAL A 277 -18.52 17.41 -1.27
C VAL A 277 -17.33 16.94 -2.11
N ALA A 278 -16.37 17.82 -2.42
CA ALA A 278 -15.24 17.43 -3.26
C ALA A 278 -14.31 16.47 -2.51
N ALA A 279 -13.99 16.72 -1.23
CA ALA A 279 -13.14 15.84 -0.43
C ALA A 279 -13.72 14.42 -0.26
N ILE A 280 -14.98 14.30 0.19
CA ILE A 280 -15.61 12.97 0.39
C ILE A 280 -15.75 12.19 -0.92
N THR A 281 -16.02 12.89 -2.03
CA THR A 281 -16.15 12.27 -3.36
C THR A 281 -14.80 11.90 -3.96
N ALA A 282 -13.74 12.67 -3.67
CA ALA A 282 -12.38 12.36 -4.08
C ALA A 282 -11.81 11.13 -3.36
N GLY A 283 -12.34 10.81 -2.18
CA GLY A 283 -11.99 9.62 -1.41
C GLY A 283 -11.35 9.89 -0.06
N LEU A 284 -11.47 11.09 0.51
CA LEU A 284 -11.19 11.32 1.93
C LEU A 284 -12.26 10.61 2.78
N ASP A 285 -11.86 9.86 3.80
CA ASP A 285 -12.78 9.11 4.66
C ASP A 285 -12.96 9.77 6.03
N MET A 286 -11.96 10.50 6.54
CA MET A 286 -11.99 11.09 7.88
C MET A 286 -11.37 12.49 7.89
N GLU A 287 -12.11 13.48 8.37
CA GLU A 287 -11.62 14.84 8.65
C GLU A 287 -10.96 14.93 10.04
N MET A 288 -9.83 15.63 10.14
CA MET A 288 -9.18 15.99 11.40
C MET A 288 -8.85 17.49 11.49
N PRO A 289 -8.83 18.10 12.70
CA PRO A 289 -9.17 17.50 14.02
C PRO A 289 -10.67 17.47 14.34
N ASP A 290 -11.47 18.21 13.59
CA ASP A 290 -12.84 18.53 13.97
C ASP A 290 -13.85 18.11 12.90
N SER A 291 -15.00 18.77 12.88
CA SER A 291 -16.19 18.41 12.08
C SER A 291 -16.63 19.52 11.12
N THR A 292 -15.72 20.44 10.79
CA THR A 292 -16.00 21.62 9.96
C THR A 292 -16.67 21.26 8.64
N TYR A 293 -16.15 20.27 7.93
CA TYR A 293 -16.64 19.86 6.62
C TYR A 293 -17.44 18.54 6.66
N PHE A 294 -17.03 17.58 7.49
CA PHE A 294 -17.58 16.22 7.56
C PHE A 294 -18.56 16.02 8.71
N GLY A 295 -18.90 17.07 9.48
CA GLY A 295 -19.99 17.07 10.45
C GLY A 295 -21.35 17.45 9.86
N ALA A 296 -21.91 18.56 10.33
CA ALA A 296 -23.25 19.01 9.95
C ALA A 296 -23.39 19.31 8.45
N ALA A 297 -22.34 19.85 7.83
CA ALA A 297 -22.32 20.16 6.41
C ALA A 297 -22.45 18.90 5.54
N LEU A 298 -21.71 17.83 5.86
CA LEU A 298 -21.80 16.55 5.14
C LEU A 298 -23.17 15.89 5.32
N LYS A 299 -23.72 15.91 6.54
CA LYS A 299 -25.08 15.43 6.78
C LYS A 299 -26.10 16.15 5.88
N GLN A 300 -26.01 17.48 5.77
CA GLN A 300 -26.90 18.24 4.88
C GLN A 300 -26.67 17.91 3.40
N ALA A 301 -25.43 17.76 2.97
CA ALA A 301 -25.11 17.36 1.60
C ALA A 301 -25.74 16.00 1.23
N VAL A 302 -25.76 15.05 2.16
CA VAL A 302 -26.44 13.75 1.98
C VAL A 302 -27.95 13.91 1.89
N LEU A 303 -28.56 14.66 2.82
CA LEU A 303 -30.01 14.89 2.83
C LEU A 303 -30.50 15.63 1.57
N ASN A 304 -29.65 16.50 1.01
CA ASN A 304 -29.91 17.23 -0.23
C ASN A 304 -29.60 16.43 -1.51
N GLY A 305 -29.09 15.20 -1.38
CA GLY A 305 -28.73 14.34 -2.52
C GLY A 305 -27.46 14.75 -3.26
N GLN A 306 -26.64 15.64 -2.68
CA GLN A 306 -25.35 16.06 -3.24
C GLN A 306 -24.27 14.99 -3.00
N VAL A 307 -24.37 14.25 -1.89
CA VAL A 307 -23.53 13.08 -1.57
C VAL A 307 -24.44 11.87 -1.41
N SER A 308 -24.08 10.75 -2.03
CA SER A 308 -24.89 9.54 -1.96
C SER A 308 -24.67 8.81 -0.62
N MET A 309 -25.69 8.09 -0.14
CA MET A 309 -25.51 7.18 1.01
C MET A 309 -24.43 6.12 0.75
N ALA A 310 -24.25 5.68 -0.50
CA ALA A 310 -23.22 4.71 -0.86
C ALA A 310 -21.79 5.27 -0.64
N THR A 311 -21.58 6.57 -0.88
CA THR A 311 -20.31 7.24 -0.62
C THR A 311 -20.00 7.27 0.88
N ILE A 312 -21.00 7.59 1.71
CA ILE A 312 -20.87 7.55 3.18
C ILE A 312 -20.61 6.12 3.66
N ASP A 313 -21.34 5.15 3.10
CA ASP A 313 -21.21 3.74 3.45
C ASP A 313 -19.82 3.20 3.11
N GLU A 314 -19.23 3.60 1.97
CA GLU A 314 -17.86 3.23 1.62
C GLU A 314 -16.84 3.80 2.62
N ALA A 315 -16.94 5.08 2.97
CA ALA A 315 -16.01 5.72 3.89
C ALA A 315 -16.06 5.06 5.29
N VAL A 316 -17.26 4.82 5.82
CA VAL A 316 -17.44 4.13 7.11
C VAL A 316 -17.01 2.67 7.03
N HIS A 317 -17.30 1.96 5.93
CA HIS A 317 -16.85 0.58 5.73
C HIS A 317 -15.33 0.48 5.85
N ARG A 318 -14.59 1.39 5.22
CA ARG A 318 -13.12 1.42 5.25
C ARG A 318 -12.57 1.59 6.66
N ILE A 319 -13.20 2.41 7.48
CA ILE A 319 -12.81 2.56 8.89
C ILE A 319 -13.12 1.25 9.63
N LEU A 320 -14.37 0.77 9.58
CA LEU A 320 -14.81 -0.43 10.30
C LEU A 320 -14.05 -1.70 9.91
N ARG A 321 -13.81 -1.92 8.62
CA ARG A 321 -13.05 -3.08 8.12
C ARG A 321 -11.62 -3.04 8.63
N THR A 322 -11.04 -1.85 8.76
CA THR A 322 -9.68 -1.66 9.32
C THR A 322 -9.67 -2.01 10.80
N MET A 323 -10.64 -1.49 11.56
CA MET A 323 -10.79 -1.81 12.99
C MET A 323 -10.94 -3.32 13.24
N PHE A 324 -11.72 -4.02 12.40
CA PHE A 324 -11.83 -5.48 12.48
C PHE A 324 -10.56 -6.21 12.05
N ALA A 325 -9.87 -5.74 11.00
CA ALA A 325 -8.66 -6.37 10.49
C ALA A 325 -7.49 -6.29 11.49
N ILE A 326 -7.36 -5.17 12.19
CA ILE A 326 -6.34 -4.97 13.25
C ILE A 326 -6.75 -5.60 14.57
N GLY A 327 -8.05 -5.84 14.77
CA GLY A 327 -8.59 -6.57 15.92
C GLY A 327 -9.09 -5.69 17.06
N LEU A 328 -9.40 -4.41 16.81
CA LEU A 328 -9.86 -3.47 17.86
C LEU A 328 -11.17 -3.90 18.54
N PHE A 329 -12.03 -4.65 17.84
CA PHE A 329 -13.23 -5.26 18.43
C PHE A 329 -12.94 -6.51 19.26
N ASP A 330 -11.79 -7.13 19.01
CA ASP A 330 -11.43 -8.44 19.54
C ASP A 330 -10.48 -8.35 20.73
N TYR A 331 -9.75 -7.25 20.82
CA TYR A 331 -8.82 -6.89 21.89
C TYR A 331 -9.17 -5.48 22.38
N PRO A 332 -9.91 -5.34 23.50
CA PRO A 332 -10.23 -4.02 24.04
C PRO A 332 -8.97 -3.29 24.50
N THR A 333 -8.83 -2.00 24.16
CA THR A 333 -7.78 -1.12 24.70
C THR A 333 -7.95 -0.97 26.22
N THR A 334 -6.87 -1.21 26.96
CA THR A 334 -6.83 -1.03 28.43
C THR A 334 -5.84 0.05 28.87
N GLY A 335 -5.14 0.68 27.91
CA GLY A 335 -4.15 1.72 28.17
C GLY A 335 -4.76 3.05 28.62
N SER A 336 -3.89 4.00 28.95
CA SER A 336 -4.28 5.36 29.34
C SER A 336 -3.19 6.37 28.98
N PRO A 337 -3.54 7.61 28.58
CA PRO A 337 -2.57 8.66 28.25
C PRO A 337 -1.57 8.95 29.39
N ASN A 338 -1.97 8.70 30.64
CA ASN A 338 -1.13 8.91 31.84
C ASN A 338 -0.26 7.69 32.21
N ALA A 339 -0.34 6.58 31.48
CA ALA A 339 0.43 5.38 31.78
C ALA A 339 1.93 5.59 31.49
N THR A 340 2.81 5.03 32.33
CA THR A 340 4.22 4.87 31.98
C THR A 340 4.37 3.57 31.19
N VAL A 341 4.76 3.70 29.92
CA VAL A 341 4.85 2.59 28.95
C VAL A 341 6.29 2.29 28.55
N THR A 342 7.21 3.25 28.72
CA THR A 342 8.65 3.03 28.59
C THR A 342 9.15 1.98 29.58
N ASN A 343 10.12 1.19 29.14
CA ASN A 343 10.76 0.17 29.95
C ASN A 343 12.19 -0.10 29.46
N ALA A 344 12.94 -0.93 30.20
CA ALA A 344 14.34 -1.23 29.90
C ALA A 344 14.56 -1.92 28.54
N GLN A 345 13.58 -2.66 28.02
CA GLN A 345 13.70 -3.29 26.69
C GLN A 345 13.58 -2.24 25.59
N HIS A 346 12.63 -1.30 25.72
CA HIS A 346 12.47 -0.19 24.76
C HIS A 346 13.70 0.72 24.78
N ALA A 347 14.23 1.07 25.96
CA ALA A 347 15.47 1.83 26.09
C ALA A 347 16.66 1.10 25.45
N GLN A 348 16.77 -0.23 25.66
CA GLN A 348 17.82 -1.03 25.02
C GLN A 348 17.67 -1.07 23.50
N LEU A 349 16.45 -1.12 22.97
CA LEU A 349 16.20 -1.02 21.54
C LEU A 349 16.58 0.36 21.00
N ALA A 350 16.20 1.44 21.70
CA ALA A 350 16.59 2.81 21.34
C ALA A 350 18.11 2.95 21.22
N ARG A 351 18.84 2.41 22.20
CA ARG A 351 20.31 2.34 22.16
C ARG A 351 20.83 1.54 20.98
N GLU A 352 20.31 0.33 20.76
CA GLU A 352 20.73 -0.53 19.63
C GLU A 352 20.50 0.17 18.29
N ALA A 353 19.38 0.88 18.16
CA ALA A 353 19.02 1.62 16.97
C ALA A 353 19.98 2.80 16.71
N ALA A 354 20.30 3.59 17.74
CA ALA A 354 21.29 4.66 17.65
C ALA A 354 22.69 4.11 17.28
N GLU A 355 23.12 3.02 17.91
CA GLU A 355 24.39 2.32 17.60
C GLU A 355 24.43 1.82 16.15
N ALA A 356 23.32 1.25 15.66
CA ALA A 356 23.23 0.70 14.31
C ALA A 356 23.07 1.76 13.21
N GLY A 357 22.51 2.92 13.55
CA GLY A 357 22.27 4.07 12.67
C GLY A 357 23.45 5.03 12.55
N THR A 358 24.31 5.10 13.59
CA THR A 358 25.51 5.94 13.57
C THR A 358 26.42 5.58 12.39
N VAL A 359 26.76 6.58 11.56
CA VAL A 359 27.57 6.41 10.35
C VAL A 359 28.98 6.97 10.57
N LEU A 360 29.99 6.11 10.39
CA LEU A 360 31.38 6.57 10.35
C LEU A 360 31.69 7.15 8.97
N LEU A 361 31.83 8.47 8.89
CA LEU A 361 32.05 9.18 7.63
C LEU A 361 33.54 9.29 7.28
N LYS A 362 34.38 9.52 8.30
CA LYS A 362 35.84 9.67 8.15
C LYS A 362 36.58 9.03 9.32
N ASN A 363 37.73 8.40 9.06
CA ASN A 363 38.59 7.80 10.09
C ASN A 363 40.05 7.66 9.61
N ASP A 364 40.71 8.79 9.43
CA ASP A 364 42.11 8.86 9.03
C ASP A 364 43.04 8.42 10.17
N GLY A 365 44.15 7.79 9.80
CA GLY A 365 45.15 7.31 10.78
C GLY A 365 44.65 6.19 11.71
N GLN A 366 43.44 5.66 11.50
CA GLN A 366 42.76 4.73 12.42
C GLN A 366 42.66 5.31 13.84
N LEU A 367 42.33 6.61 13.96
CA LEU A 367 42.12 7.27 15.25
C LEU A 367 41.01 6.56 16.05
N LEU A 368 39.92 6.17 15.38
CA LEU A 368 38.87 5.34 15.95
C LEU A 368 39.07 3.85 15.61
N PRO A 369 38.73 2.93 16.54
CA PRO A 369 38.20 3.19 17.88
C PRO A 369 39.26 3.65 18.89
N LEU A 370 38.84 4.44 19.87
CA LEU A 370 39.67 4.92 20.98
C LEU A 370 40.17 3.75 21.84
N ASP A 371 41.47 3.76 22.14
CA ASP A 371 42.14 2.76 22.98
C ASP A 371 42.55 3.38 24.31
N THR A 372 41.84 3.04 25.38
CA THR A 372 42.09 3.56 26.74
C THR A 372 43.45 3.14 27.31
N ASN A 373 44.20 2.25 26.65
CA ASN A 373 45.60 1.97 27.00
C ASN A 373 46.59 2.95 26.38
N LYS A 374 46.16 3.75 25.39
CA LYS A 374 47.01 4.70 24.65
C LYS A 374 46.69 6.15 24.95
N ILE A 375 45.45 6.46 25.32
CA ILE A 375 45.01 7.80 25.70
C ILE A 375 44.79 7.87 27.21
N HIS A 376 45.07 9.03 27.78
CA HIS A 376 44.92 9.32 29.21
C HIS A 376 44.01 10.53 29.47
N SER A 377 43.65 11.29 28.43
CA SER A 377 42.82 12.48 28.54
C SER A 377 41.93 12.71 27.32
N ILE A 378 40.66 13.08 27.55
CA ILE A 378 39.68 13.38 26.52
C ILE A 378 39.05 14.75 26.82
N ALA A 379 39.08 15.64 25.84
CA ALA A 379 38.30 16.87 25.83
C ALA A 379 36.96 16.63 25.13
N VAL A 380 35.86 16.69 25.87
CA VAL A 380 34.50 16.67 25.32
C VAL A 380 34.03 18.12 25.16
N ILE A 381 33.69 18.52 23.94
CA ILE A 381 33.48 19.92 23.58
C ILE A 381 32.14 20.11 22.86
N GLY A 382 31.45 21.22 23.14
CA GLY A 382 30.21 21.62 22.47
C GLY A 382 28.99 21.55 23.39
N PRO A 383 28.00 22.47 23.28
CA PRO A 383 26.81 22.45 24.14
C PRO A 383 26.03 21.14 24.05
N ASP A 384 25.99 20.57 22.85
CA ASP A 384 25.30 19.32 22.52
C ASP A 384 25.84 18.11 23.30
N ALA A 385 27.12 18.15 23.70
CA ALA A 385 27.71 17.07 24.47
C ALA A 385 27.16 16.95 25.91
N SER A 386 26.50 17.99 26.44
CA SER A 386 26.00 17.95 27.83
C SER A 386 24.86 18.93 28.18
N LEU A 387 24.98 20.21 27.84
CA LEU A 387 24.06 21.23 28.37
C LEU A 387 22.74 21.30 27.61
N SER A 388 22.78 20.99 26.32
CA SER A 388 21.62 21.04 25.42
C SER A 388 21.75 19.97 24.34
N PRO A 389 21.70 18.67 24.71
CA PRO A 389 21.81 17.59 23.75
C PRO A 389 20.59 17.53 22.84
N GLN A 390 20.83 17.53 21.53
CA GLN A 390 19.82 17.41 20.48
C GLN A 390 19.53 15.92 20.25
N VAL A 391 18.46 15.42 20.86
CA VAL A 391 18.10 14.00 20.83
C VAL A 391 16.83 13.67 20.07
N THR A 392 15.98 14.66 19.80
CA THR A 392 14.72 14.52 19.06
C THR A 392 14.52 15.73 18.15
N GLY A 393 13.79 15.57 17.04
CA GLY A 393 13.33 16.72 16.27
C GLY A 393 12.14 17.45 16.93
N GLY A 394 11.76 18.59 16.35
CA GLY A 394 10.61 19.39 16.79
C GLY A 394 9.28 18.98 16.16
N GLY A 395 8.20 19.71 16.47
CA GLY A 395 6.87 19.49 15.89
C GLY A 395 6.11 18.30 16.46
N SER A 396 5.17 17.76 15.69
CA SER A 396 4.37 16.57 16.06
C SER A 396 5.21 15.35 16.45
N ALA A 397 6.41 15.22 15.88
CA ALA A 397 7.33 14.13 16.17
C ALA A 397 8.10 14.28 17.51
N HIS A 398 7.96 15.41 18.21
CA HIS A 398 8.71 15.70 19.42
C HIS A 398 8.27 14.82 20.59
N VAL A 399 9.20 14.02 21.11
CA VAL A 399 8.98 13.15 22.26
C VAL A 399 9.65 13.74 23.50
N ILE A 400 8.95 13.72 24.63
CA ILE A 400 9.51 14.11 25.94
C ILE A 400 10.09 12.86 26.63
N PRO A 401 11.43 12.67 26.62
CA PRO A 401 12.02 11.50 27.22
C PRO A 401 11.97 11.54 28.77
N PRO A 402 11.92 10.37 29.45
CA PRO A 402 12.00 10.28 30.91
C PRO A 402 13.39 10.66 31.44
N TYR A 403 14.42 10.54 30.60
CA TYR A 403 15.81 10.92 30.87
C TYR A 403 16.56 11.02 29.55
N VAL A 404 17.73 11.66 29.57
CA VAL A 404 18.70 11.61 28.46
C VAL A 404 20.06 11.25 29.05
N VAL A 405 20.73 10.25 28.47
CA VAL A 405 22.15 10.00 28.75
C VAL A 405 22.97 10.89 27.85
N THR A 406 23.60 11.94 28.41
CA THR A 406 24.36 12.88 27.58
C THR A 406 25.64 12.25 27.04
N PRO A 407 26.18 12.71 25.89
CA PRO A 407 27.47 12.25 25.39
C PRO A 407 28.60 12.31 26.40
N LEU A 408 28.68 13.41 27.18
CA LEU A 408 29.65 13.54 28.26
C LEU A 408 29.50 12.41 29.30
N GLN A 409 28.27 12.09 29.71
CA GLN A 409 28.01 11.03 30.68
C GLN A 409 28.43 9.66 30.14
N GLY A 410 28.00 9.30 28.92
CA GLY A 410 28.31 8.02 28.30
C GLY A 410 29.80 7.84 28.04
N ILE A 411 30.48 8.86 27.51
CA ILE A 411 31.94 8.85 27.28
C ILE A 411 32.69 8.73 28.61
N THR A 412 32.30 9.51 29.63
CA THR A 412 32.95 9.44 30.96
C THR A 412 32.79 8.06 31.59
N GLN A 413 31.59 7.48 31.52
CA GLN A 413 31.32 6.15 32.05
C GLN A 413 32.13 5.08 31.30
N ARG A 414 32.19 5.15 29.97
CA ARG A 414 32.89 4.15 29.16
C ARG A 414 34.41 4.28 29.22
N ALA A 415 34.95 5.49 29.33
CA ALA A 415 36.39 5.72 29.43
C ALA A 415 36.98 5.15 30.74
N GLY A 416 36.19 5.14 31.81
CA GLY A 416 36.59 4.62 33.12
C GLY A 416 37.60 5.51 33.85
N SER A 417 38.06 5.08 35.02
CA SER A 417 38.92 5.88 35.90
C SER A 417 40.35 6.09 35.41
N GLY A 418 40.78 5.35 34.37
CA GLY A 418 42.12 5.45 33.80
C GLY A 418 42.32 6.59 32.80
N VAL A 419 41.23 7.25 32.39
CA VAL A 419 41.23 8.34 31.40
C VAL A 419 40.53 9.55 32.01
N THR A 420 41.19 10.70 31.99
CA THR A 420 40.60 11.95 32.48
C THR A 420 39.70 12.56 31.41
N VAL A 421 38.38 12.52 31.61
CA VAL A 421 37.40 13.19 30.75
C VAL A 421 37.07 14.57 31.33
N ARG A 422 37.17 15.60 30.51
CA ARG A 422 36.82 16.99 30.87
C ARG A 422 35.92 17.59 29.81
N TYR A 423 35.12 18.56 30.24
CA TYR A 423 34.14 19.22 29.38
C TYR A 423 34.44 20.70 29.22
N ALA A 424 34.25 21.22 28.02
CA ALA A 424 34.15 22.66 27.75
C ALA A 424 32.99 22.92 26.78
N GLN A 425 32.16 23.91 27.10
CA GLN A 425 31.00 24.22 26.27
C GLN A 425 31.37 24.73 24.86
N GLY A 426 32.42 25.53 24.74
CA GLY A 426 32.93 26.04 23.45
C GLY A 426 32.15 27.24 22.90
N ILE A 427 30.83 27.17 22.81
CA ILE A 427 29.96 28.22 22.28
C ILE A 427 28.71 28.40 23.15
N THR A 428 28.06 29.57 23.14
CA THR A 428 26.92 29.81 24.04
C THR A 428 25.69 28.95 23.73
N THR A 429 25.35 28.81 22.45
CA THR A 429 24.19 28.07 21.96
C THR A 429 24.44 27.66 20.51
N THR A 430 23.74 26.63 20.05
CA THR A 430 23.69 26.22 18.64
C THR A 430 22.48 26.81 17.91
N GLY A 431 21.64 27.61 18.58
CA GLY A 431 20.43 28.20 17.99
C GLY A 431 19.92 29.41 18.77
N THR A 432 18.75 29.29 19.40
CA THR A 432 18.13 30.36 20.19
C THR A 432 19.06 30.81 21.33
N LEU A 433 19.16 32.13 21.54
CA LEU A 433 19.96 32.66 22.64
C LEU A 433 19.45 32.14 23.99
N PRO A 434 20.34 31.85 24.94
CA PRO A 434 19.95 31.32 26.24
C PRO A 434 19.01 32.29 26.97
N PRO A 435 18.02 31.78 27.72
CA PRO A 435 17.11 32.63 28.49
C PRO A 435 17.86 33.54 29.45
N VAL A 436 17.42 34.80 29.57
CA VAL A 436 18.02 35.75 30.51
C VAL A 436 17.94 35.17 31.92
N GLU A 437 19.08 35.05 32.60
CA GLU A 437 19.16 34.39 33.90
C GLU A 437 18.44 35.21 34.97
N ALA A 438 17.65 34.54 35.81
CA ALA A 438 16.83 35.17 36.85
C ALA A 438 17.64 36.11 37.76
N GLN A 439 18.91 35.79 38.04
CA GLN A 439 19.79 36.61 38.87
C GLN A 439 20.03 38.03 38.33
N TYR A 440 19.82 38.25 37.04
CA TYR A 440 19.92 39.56 36.40
C TYR A 440 18.58 40.28 36.30
N LEU A 441 17.48 39.64 36.73
CA LEU A 441 16.12 40.16 36.64
C LEU A 441 15.54 40.39 38.04
N THR A 442 15.05 41.61 38.29
CA THR A 442 14.39 41.98 39.54
C THR A 442 12.95 42.42 39.29
N PRO A 443 11.95 41.79 39.93
CA PRO A 443 10.56 42.18 39.73
C PRO A 443 10.26 43.51 40.45
N PRO A 444 9.31 44.33 39.94
CA PRO A 444 8.95 45.61 40.55
C PRO A 444 8.17 45.43 41.86
N SER A 445 7.54 44.27 42.07
CA SER A 445 6.88 43.86 43.31
C SER A 445 6.84 42.33 43.43
N GLY A 446 6.63 41.82 44.64
CA GLY A 446 6.74 40.38 44.97
C GLY A 446 8.09 40.00 45.58
N SER A 447 8.25 38.73 45.96
CA SER A 447 9.49 38.17 46.50
C SER A 447 10.12 37.19 45.50
N GLY A 448 11.42 37.28 45.26
CA GLY A 448 12.16 36.38 44.36
C GLY A 448 12.95 37.14 43.29
N GLN A 449 13.53 36.38 42.36
CA GLN A 449 14.23 36.87 41.17
C GLN A 449 13.35 36.61 39.94
N GLY A 450 13.41 37.47 38.91
CA GLY A 450 12.58 37.36 37.71
C GLY A 450 11.85 38.65 37.32
N LEU A 451 10.75 38.50 36.59
CA LEU A 451 9.87 39.60 36.15
C LEU A 451 8.44 39.38 36.66
N LEU A 452 7.74 40.47 36.97
CA LEU A 452 6.32 40.40 37.32
C LEU A 452 5.52 40.23 36.03
N GLY A 453 4.92 39.06 35.84
CA GLY A 453 3.98 38.75 34.77
C GLY A 453 2.56 39.11 35.17
N GLU A 454 1.93 39.99 34.40
CA GLU A 454 0.52 40.38 34.49
C GLU A 454 -0.23 39.77 33.30
N TYR A 455 -1.07 38.76 33.55
CA TYR A 455 -1.77 38.00 32.52
C TYR A 455 -3.21 38.49 32.38
N PHE A 456 -3.68 38.62 31.14
CA PHE A 456 -4.98 39.16 30.76
C PHE A 456 -5.77 38.13 29.95
N ASN A 457 -7.09 38.10 30.12
CA ASN A 457 -8.01 37.23 29.38
C ASN A 457 -8.45 37.80 28.02
N ASN A 458 -7.60 38.63 27.41
CA ASN A 458 -7.79 39.25 26.11
C ASN A 458 -6.41 39.50 25.47
N MET A 459 -6.35 39.72 24.15
CA MET A 459 -5.10 39.92 23.42
C MET A 459 -4.54 41.35 23.47
N THR A 460 -5.23 42.29 24.12
CA THR A 460 -4.94 43.73 24.01
C THR A 460 -4.23 44.30 25.24
N LEU A 461 -3.82 43.46 26.20
CA LEU A 461 -3.20 43.86 27.46
C LEU A 461 -4.05 44.90 28.24
N SER A 462 -5.37 44.78 28.14
CA SER A 462 -6.33 45.76 28.67
C SER A 462 -7.14 45.23 29.84
N GLY A 463 -7.58 46.15 30.70
CA GLY A 463 -8.34 45.82 31.92
C GLY A 463 -7.44 45.46 33.11
N SER A 464 -8.03 44.82 34.13
CA SER A 464 -7.27 44.28 35.26
C SER A 464 -6.72 42.90 34.91
N PRO A 465 -5.48 42.57 35.28
CA PRO A 465 -4.93 41.23 35.05
C PRO A 465 -5.73 40.19 35.85
N VAL A 466 -5.98 39.05 35.23
CA VAL A 466 -6.70 37.91 35.82
C VAL A 466 -5.76 36.98 36.61
N LEU A 467 -4.46 37.05 36.34
CA LEU A 467 -3.41 36.33 37.04
C LEU A 467 -2.15 37.23 37.12
N THR A 468 -1.50 37.25 38.30
CA THR A 468 -0.21 37.90 38.49
C THR A 468 0.76 36.96 39.21
N ARG A 469 2.00 36.85 38.71
CA ARG A 469 3.07 36.08 39.36
C ARG A 469 4.45 36.60 38.99
N VAL A 470 5.46 36.22 39.77
CA VAL A 470 6.86 36.44 39.41
C VAL A 470 7.32 35.23 38.60
N ASP A 471 7.66 35.46 37.35
CA ASP A 471 8.24 34.47 36.45
C ASP A 471 9.77 34.64 36.48
N SER A 472 10.49 33.60 36.91
CA SER A 472 11.95 33.65 37.08
C SER A 472 12.68 33.93 35.76
N GLN A 473 12.14 33.44 34.65
CA GLN A 473 12.59 33.69 33.29
C GLN A 473 11.36 33.73 32.36
N ILE A 474 11.49 34.37 31.20
CA ILE A 474 10.52 34.23 30.11
C ILE A 474 11.07 33.15 29.18
N ASN A 475 10.65 31.92 29.39
CA ASN A 475 11.00 30.76 28.56
C ASN A 475 9.88 29.73 28.69
N PHE A 476 8.72 30.07 28.12
CA PHE A 476 7.49 29.33 28.27
C PHE A 476 7.10 28.66 26.97
N ASP A 477 6.76 27.37 27.08
CA ASP A 477 6.02 26.64 26.07
C ASP A 477 4.81 26.03 26.78
N TRP A 478 3.62 26.53 26.46
CA TRP A 478 2.37 26.05 27.04
C TRP A 478 1.70 24.99 26.17
N ASN A 479 2.25 24.64 25.00
CA ASN A 479 1.69 23.70 24.04
C ASN A 479 0.17 23.88 23.81
N GLY A 480 -0.23 25.11 23.49
CA GLY A 480 -1.62 25.52 23.27
C GLY A 480 -2.52 25.53 24.52
N GLN A 481 -1.98 25.24 25.71
CA GLN A 481 -2.73 25.24 26.97
C GLN A 481 -2.75 26.60 27.66
N SER A 482 -3.63 26.73 28.66
CA SER A 482 -3.72 27.92 29.50
C SER A 482 -2.48 28.08 30.40
N PRO A 483 -1.92 29.30 30.53
CA PRO A 483 -0.76 29.57 31.39
C PRO A 483 -1.10 29.59 32.89
N GLY A 484 -2.39 29.57 33.25
CA GLY A 484 -2.84 29.51 34.63
C GLY A 484 -4.31 29.91 34.85
N PRO A 485 -4.81 29.82 36.09
CA PRO A 485 -6.20 30.07 36.42
C PRO A 485 -6.71 31.43 35.94
N GLY A 486 -7.87 31.45 35.27
CA GLY A 486 -8.50 32.67 34.78
C GLY A 486 -8.01 33.15 33.41
N VAL A 487 -6.93 32.58 32.88
CA VAL A 487 -6.45 32.84 31.52
C VAL A 487 -7.00 31.76 30.57
N PRO A 488 -7.65 32.10 29.45
CA PRO A 488 -8.09 31.11 28.47
C PRO A 488 -6.90 30.43 27.77
N ALA A 489 -7.13 29.31 27.09
CA ALA A 489 -6.10 28.61 26.31
C ALA A 489 -5.63 29.42 25.08
N THR A 490 -6.55 30.17 24.49
CA THR A 490 -6.33 31.03 23.32
C THR A 490 -6.87 32.43 23.58
N GLN A 491 -6.50 33.40 22.75
CA GLN A 491 -6.97 34.80 22.82
C GLN A 491 -6.68 35.52 24.14
N TRP A 492 -5.45 35.38 24.64
CA TRP A 492 -4.98 35.99 25.89
C TRP A 492 -3.69 36.79 25.69
N SER A 493 -3.23 37.52 26.71
CA SER A 493 -1.96 38.25 26.65
C SER A 493 -1.31 38.38 28.01
N VAL A 494 -0.03 38.73 28.04
CA VAL A 494 0.75 38.95 29.25
C VAL A 494 1.76 40.07 29.07
N ARG A 495 1.95 40.84 30.14
CA ARG A 495 3.01 41.85 30.25
C ARG A 495 3.95 41.46 31.39
N TRP A 496 5.21 41.27 31.08
CA TRP A 496 6.29 41.15 32.06
C TRP A 496 6.97 42.50 32.27
N THR A 497 7.16 42.89 33.52
CA THR A 497 7.91 44.10 33.90
C THR A 497 8.93 43.85 35.00
N GLY A 498 10.01 44.62 34.99
CA GLY A 498 11.03 44.59 36.02
C GLY A 498 12.28 45.37 35.66
N THR A 499 13.40 45.00 36.29
CA THR A 499 14.71 45.61 36.08
C THR A 499 15.71 44.56 35.65
N LEU A 500 16.42 44.81 34.55
CA LEU A 500 17.58 44.05 34.10
C LEU A 500 18.87 44.71 34.63
N THR A 501 19.76 43.92 35.24
CA THR A 501 21.09 44.37 35.67
C THR A 501 22.19 43.57 34.94
N PRO A 502 22.86 44.16 33.93
CA PRO A 502 23.85 43.45 33.12
C PRO A 502 25.12 43.14 33.92
N PRO A 503 25.73 41.94 33.77
CA PRO A 503 26.96 41.57 34.47
C PRO A 503 28.23 42.26 33.94
N VAL A 504 28.27 42.58 32.64
CA VAL A 504 29.43 43.21 31.98
C VAL A 504 28.99 44.37 31.10
N SER A 505 29.91 45.28 30.77
CA SER A 505 29.65 46.38 29.84
C SER A 505 29.90 45.93 28.40
N GLY A 506 29.00 46.30 27.48
CA GLY A 506 29.17 46.05 26.05
C GLY A 506 27.84 45.89 25.30
N THR A 507 27.94 45.44 24.05
CA THR A 507 26.78 45.24 23.17
C THR A 507 26.14 43.89 23.46
N TYR A 508 24.95 43.90 24.06
CA TYR A 508 24.14 42.71 24.23
C TYR A 508 23.27 42.51 23.00
N THR A 509 23.11 41.26 22.58
CA THR A 509 22.07 40.85 21.63
C THR A 509 20.94 40.21 22.42
N PHE A 510 19.71 40.67 22.27
CA PHE A 510 18.51 40.01 22.77
C PHE A 510 17.83 39.25 21.64
N SER A 511 17.20 38.13 21.99
CA SER A 511 16.24 37.43 21.13
C SER A 511 14.87 37.39 21.80
N LEU A 512 13.82 37.47 21.00
CA LEU A 512 12.46 37.22 21.42
C LEU A 512 11.82 36.24 20.45
N THR A 513 11.60 35.02 20.93
CA THR A 513 10.94 33.95 20.18
C THR A 513 9.49 33.89 20.61
N SER A 514 8.53 33.87 19.69
CA SER A 514 7.11 33.69 20.03
C SER A 514 6.26 33.18 18.89
N ASP A 515 5.27 32.34 19.22
CA ASP A 515 4.07 32.06 18.43
C ASP A 515 3.06 33.19 18.64
N ASP A 516 2.59 33.84 17.57
CA ASP A 516 1.88 35.13 17.58
C ASP A 516 2.75 36.31 18.09
N GLY A 517 2.13 37.29 18.76
CA GLY A 517 2.68 38.64 18.85
C GLY A 517 3.52 38.89 20.09
N SER A 518 4.72 39.47 19.92
CA SER A 518 5.60 39.81 21.04
C SER A 518 6.38 41.12 20.86
N ARG A 519 6.74 41.78 21.98
CA ARG A 519 7.54 43.02 21.99
C ARG A 519 8.53 43.05 23.16
N LEU A 520 9.72 43.60 22.93
CA LEU A 520 10.74 43.86 23.96
C LEU A 520 11.04 45.35 24.07
N TYR A 521 11.02 45.86 25.30
CA TYR A 521 11.44 47.22 25.64
C TYR A 521 12.55 47.22 26.69
N ILE A 522 13.54 48.09 26.50
CA ILE A 522 14.57 48.42 27.50
C ILE A 522 14.57 49.94 27.71
N ASN A 523 14.38 50.42 28.94
CA ASN A 523 14.19 51.84 29.28
C ASN A 523 13.15 52.54 28.40
N ASN A 524 12.01 51.89 28.17
CA ASN A 524 10.92 52.32 27.27
C ASN A 524 11.31 52.47 25.79
N GLN A 525 12.54 52.14 25.39
CA GLN A 525 12.91 52.00 23.99
C GLN A 525 12.44 50.63 23.48
N LEU A 526 11.58 50.63 22.46
CA LEU A 526 11.17 49.41 21.74
C LEU A 526 12.37 48.87 20.96
N LEU A 527 12.79 47.65 21.27
CA LEU A 527 13.92 46.97 20.61
C LEU A 527 13.46 45.93 19.60
N ILE A 528 12.46 45.13 19.95
CA ILE A 528 11.87 44.11 19.09
C ILE A 528 10.38 44.37 19.02
N ASP A 529 9.83 44.44 17.80
CA ASP A 529 8.40 44.58 17.53
C ASP A 529 7.91 43.51 16.57
N ASN A 530 7.30 42.47 17.14
CA ASN A 530 6.79 41.33 16.41
C ASN A 530 5.28 41.18 16.65
N TRP A 531 4.54 42.29 16.73
CA TRP A 531 3.14 42.33 17.18
C TRP A 531 2.14 41.93 16.08
N ARG A 532 2.18 40.67 15.64
CA ARG A 532 1.29 40.09 14.61
C ARG A 532 1.07 38.58 14.83
N ASP A 533 0.04 38.04 14.21
CA ASP A 533 -0.21 36.59 14.19
C ASP A 533 0.78 35.89 13.24
N GLN A 534 1.38 34.80 13.70
CA GLN A 534 2.42 34.06 12.97
C GLN A 534 2.78 32.78 13.73
N ALA A 535 3.34 31.79 13.03
CA ALA A 535 4.02 30.67 13.68
C ALA A 535 5.23 31.17 14.50
N THR A 536 5.77 30.31 15.37
CA THR A 536 6.94 30.62 16.19
C THR A 536 8.08 31.21 15.35
N THR A 537 8.42 32.47 15.61
CA THR A 537 9.53 33.17 14.96
C THR A 537 10.43 33.79 16.02
N THR A 538 11.71 33.93 15.71
CA THR A 538 12.70 34.59 16.56
C THR A 538 13.15 35.90 15.93
N GLU A 539 12.97 36.99 16.65
CA GLU A 539 13.52 38.30 16.28
C GLU A 539 14.69 38.64 17.22
N THR A 540 15.66 39.42 16.72
CA THR A 540 16.82 39.84 17.53
C THR A 540 17.06 41.34 17.45
N ALA A 541 17.61 41.90 18.53
CA ALA A 541 18.01 43.31 18.58
C ALA A 541 19.23 43.50 19.49
N THR A 542 20.07 44.48 19.16
CA THR A 542 21.26 44.78 19.96
C THR A 542 21.12 46.08 20.74
N ILE A 543 21.65 46.13 21.96
CA ILE A 543 21.72 47.35 22.77
C ILE A 543 23.02 47.41 23.57
N GLN A 544 23.58 48.62 23.71
CA GLN A 544 24.73 48.86 24.58
C GLN A 544 24.27 48.98 26.03
N LEU A 545 24.80 48.13 26.91
CA LEU A 545 24.51 48.16 28.34
C LEU A 545 25.80 48.31 29.16
N THR A 546 25.70 48.91 30.34
CA THR A 546 26.81 49.09 31.28
C THR A 546 26.67 48.12 32.44
N ALA A 547 27.76 47.46 32.82
CA ALA A 547 27.79 46.53 33.96
C ALA A 547 27.21 47.17 35.24
N GLY A 548 26.34 46.44 35.92
CA GLY A 548 25.75 46.84 37.20
C GLY A 548 24.75 48.00 37.13
N GLN A 549 24.53 48.62 35.97
CA GLN A 549 23.50 49.65 35.80
C GLN A 549 22.12 49.00 35.65
N PRO A 550 21.10 49.39 36.44
CA PRO A 550 19.75 48.86 36.29
C PRO A 550 19.03 49.49 35.08
N TYR A 551 18.42 48.65 34.25
CA TYR A 551 17.60 49.06 33.11
C TYR A 551 16.17 48.54 33.29
N ALA A 552 15.16 49.40 33.12
CA ALA A 552 13.77 48.94 33.11
C ALA A 552 13.56 48.03 31.90
N ILE A 553 13.06 46.82 32.13
CA ILE A 553 12.74 45.85 31.07
C ILE A 553 11.23 45.60 31.07
N ARG A 554 10.65 45.57 29.87
CA ARG A 554 9.27 45.17 29.66
C ARG A 554 9.17 44.25 28.45
N VAL A 555 8.54 43.11 28.63
CA VAL A 555 8.20 42.18 27.54
C VAL A 555 6.69 42.06 27.48
N GLU A 556 6.14 42.06 26.28
CA GLU A 556 4.70 41.89 26.04
C GLU A 556 4.50 40.75 25.07
N TYR A 557 3.46 39.95 25.29
CA TYR A 557 3.10 38.80 24.49
C TYR A 557 1.57 38.70 24.38
N TYR A 558 1.06 38.30 23.22
CA TYR A 558 -0.32 37.84 23.09
C TYR A 558 -0.37 36.51 22.34
N GLN A 559 -1.36 35.69 22.69
CA GLN A 559 -1.69 34.45 22.00
C GLN A 559 -3.07 34.56 21.38
N ASN A 560 -3.18 34.34 20.07
CA ASN A 560 -4.44 34.16 19.35
C ASN A 560 -4.80 32.67 19.28
N GLY A 561 -3.88 31.81 18.86
CA GLY A 561 -4.04 30.35 18.75
C GLY A 561 -2.77 29.66 18.27
N GLY A 562 -2.68 28.33 18.35
CA GLY A 562 -1.44 27.59 17.99
C GLY A 562 -0.65 27.10 19.21
N ALA A 563 0.67 27.04 19.07
CA ALA A 563 1.63 26.44 20.02
C ALA A 563 1.70 27.16 21.37
N SER A 564 1.39 28.45 21.46
CA SER A 564 1.40 29.22 22.72
C SER A 564 2.79 29.16 23.39
N ASN A 565 3.80 29.75 22.76
CA ASN A 565 5.16 29.80 23.28
C ASN A 565 5.78 31.21 23.21
N VAL A 566 6.67 31.51 24.17
CA VAL A 566 7.45 32.75 24.20
C VAL A 566 8.74 32.60 25.02
N ALA A 567 9.86 33.05 24.46
CA ALA A 567 11.16 33.02 25.12
C ALA A 567 11.95 34.32 24.90
N LEU A 568 12.49 34.89 25.99
CA LEU A 568 13.43 36.02 25.98
C LEU A 568 14.84 35.50 26.23
N GLY A 569 15.68 35.57 25.19
CA GLY A 569 17.09 35.19 25.26
C GLY A 569 18.04 36.37 25.18
N TRP A 570 19.30 36.18 25.58
CA TRP A 570 20.36 37.16 25.34
C TRP A 570 21.76 36.55 25.14
N SER A 571 22.64 37.31 24.52
CA SER A 571 24.08 37.04 24.42
C SER A 571 24.86 38.08 25.22
N ILE A 572 25.75 37.62 26.09
CA ILE A 572 26.59 38.49 26.92
C ILE A 572 27.88 38.85 26.15
N PRO A 573 28.28 40.13 26.08
CA PRO A 573 29.51 40.55 25.39
C PRO A 573 30.75 39.79 25.87
N GLY A 574 31.51 39.22 24.93
CA GLY A 574 32.79 38.54 25.21
C GLY A 574 32.67 37.13 25.78
N GLN A 575 31.46 36.67 26.13
CA GLN A 575 31.22 35.32 26.65
C GLN A 575 31.62 34.25 25.62
N GLU A 576 31.20 34.43 24.36
CA GLU A 576 31.50 33.51 23.26
C GLU A 576 33.02 33.27 23.10
N ASN A 577 33.81 34.35 23.04
CA ASN A 577 35.27 34.27 22.94
C ASN A 577 35.92 33.57 24.14
N ALA A 578 35.38 33.78 25.34
CA ALA A 578 35.87 33.12 26.55
C ALA A 578 35.59 31.62 26.52
N LEU A 579 34.39 31.21 26.09
CA LEU A 579 34.02 29.80 25.92
C LEU A 579 34.87 29.11 24.85
N LEU A 580 35.09 29.76 23.71
CA LEU A 580 35.93 29.24 22.63
C LEU A 580 37.37 29.04 23.10
N SER A 581 37.92 30.03 23.81
CA SER A 581 39.29 29.95 24.36
C SER A 581 39.45 28.79 25.35
N GLN A 582 38.43 28.54 26.18
CA GLN A 582 38.42 27.40 27.12
C GLN A 582 38.40 26.06 26.39
N ALA A 583 37.56 25.93 25.34
CA ALA A 583 37.50 24.72 24.53
C ALA A 583 38.84 24.45 23.81
N VAL A 584 39.45 25.47 23.23
CA VAL A 584 40.75 25.39 22.56
C VAL A 584 41.87 24.97 23.52
N GLU A 585 41.92 25.55 24.72
CA GLU A 585 42.91 25.18 25.74
C GLU A 585 42.70 23.77 26.28
N LEU A 586 41.45 23.36 26.46
CA LEU A 586 41.13 22.01 26.88
C LEU A 586 41.51 20.97 25.80
N ALA A 587 41.22 21.27 24.52
CA ALA A 587 41.62 20.44 23.40
C ALA A 587 43.14 20.29 23.32
N ARG A 588 43.90 21.39 23.44
CA ARG A 588 45.37 21.40 23.40
C ARG A 588 46.01 20.55 24.51
N SER A 589 45.38 20.51 25.67
CA SER A 589 45.88 19.79 26.86
C SER A 589 45.37 18.35 26.99
N SER A 590 44.62 17.85 26.00
CA SER A 590 44.07 16.49 25.97
C SER A 590 44.66 15.66 24.83
N ASP A 591 44.70 14.33 24.98
CA ASP A 591 45.21 13.43 23.94
C ASP A 591 44.28 13.40 22.71
N VAL A 592 42.98 13.54 22.95
CA VAL A 592 41.89 13.52 21.97
C VAL A 592 40.89 14.62 22.31
N ALA A 593 40.36 15.29 21.29
CA ALA A 593 39.23 16.21 21.40
C ALA A 593 38.02 15.66 20.64
N ILE A 594 36.85 15.68 21.25
CA ILE A 594 35.58 15.22 20.66
C ILE A 594 34.63 16.40 20.67
N VAL A 595 34.33 16.94 19.50
CA VAL A 595 33.46 18.11 19.30
C VAL A 595 32.08 17.62 18.87
N PHE A 596 31.07 17.89 19.68
CA PHE A 596 29.67 17.63 19.36
C PHE A 596 29.05 18.89 18.79
N VAL A 597 28.39 18.74 17.65
CA VAL A 597 27.66 19.80 16.95
C VAL A 597 26.33 19.28 16.47
N ASN A 598 25.35 20.18 16.34
CA ASN A 598 24.00 19.82 15.95
C ASN A 598 23.38 20.84 14.98
N ASP A 599 22.21 20.51 14.48
CA ASP A 599 21.25 21.46 13.95
C ASP A 599 19.93 21.35 14.72
N VAL A 600 18.96 22.18 14.36
CA VAL A 600 17.62 22.13 14.94
C VAL A 600 16.60 22.18 13.81
N GLU A 601 15.92 21.05 13.61
CA GLU A 601 14.84 20.88 12.64
C GLU A 601 13.49 20.74 13.35
N SER A 602 12.46 21.35 12.78
CA SER A 602 11.10 21.29 13.31
C SER A 602 10.07 21.40 12.19
N GLU A 603 8.97 20.68 12.37
CA GLU A 603 7.75 20.91 11.63
C GLU A 603 7.35 22.40 11.60
N GLY A 604 6.81 22.86 10.47
CA GLY A 604 6.31 24.21 10.29
C GLY A 604 7.30 25.21 9.72
N SER A 605 8.60 24.91 9.70
CA SER A 605 9.61 25.78 9.09
C SER A 605 10.78 25.02 8.48
N ASP A 606 11.16 25.38 7.26
CA ASP A 606 12.37 24.87 6.62
C ASP A 606 13.64 25.59 7.12
N ARG A 607 14.78 24.90 7.04
CA ARG A 607 16.11 25.47 7.35
C ARG A 607 16.45 26.57 6.35
N SER A 608 16.92 27.72 6.85
CA SER A 608 17.32 28.86 6.02
C SER A 608 18.61 28.62 5.23
N SER A 609 19.48 27.72 5.70
CA SER A 609 20.69 27.27 5.03
C SER A 609 21.07 25.85 5.49
N LEU A 610 22.12 25.27 4.90
CA LEU A 610 22.72 24.00 5.34
C LEU A 610 23.98 24.19 6.19
N GLU A 611 24.32 25.41 6.57
CA GLU A 611 25.45 25.67 7.48
C GLU A 611 25.10 25.20 8.89
N LEU A 612 26.10 24.76 9.65
CA LEU A 612 25.89 24.50 11.07
C LEU A 612 25.51 25.81 11.77
N PRO A 613 24.43 25.84 12.56
CA PRO A 613 23.97 27.07 13.16
C PRO A 613 24.92 27.58 14.26
N GLY A 614 24.89 28.89 14.53
CA GLY A 614 25.76 29.53 15.50
C GLY A 614 27.24 29.54 15.07
N ALA A 615 28.17 29.51 16.04
CA ALA A 615 29.61 29.54 15.80
C ALA A 615 30.24 28.13 15.73
N GLN A 616 29.46 27.11 15.39
CA GLN A 616 29.88 25.70 15.42
C GLN A 616 31.02 25.39 14.44
N ASP A 617 30.97 25.90 13.21
CA ASP A 617 32.08 25.74 12.24
C ASP A 617 33.38 26.35 12.80
N GLN A 618 33.31 27.54 13.39
CA GLN A 618 34.47 28.22 14.00
C GLN A 618 35.02 27.44 15.19
N LEU A 619 34.14 26.84 16.02
CA LEU A 619 34.53 25.99 17.13
C LEU A 619 35.33 24.78 16.63
N ILE A 620 34.83 24.09 15.60
CA ILE A 620 35.49 22.91 15.03
C ILE A 620 36.87 23.28 14.49
N GLU A 621 36.95 24.33 13.67
CA GLU A 621 38.22 24.80 13.09
C GLU A 621 39.25 25.15 14.16
N ALA A 622 38.84 25.92 15.18
CA ALA A 622 39.73 26.33 16.26
C ALA A 622 40.22 25.13 17.10
N VAL A 623 39.34 24.15 17.37
CA VAL A 623 39.69 22.93 18.12
C VAL A 623 40.60 22.02 17.29
N ALA A 624 40.30 21.79 16.01
CA ALA A 624 41.11 20.98 15.11
C ALA A 624 42.52 21.56 14.90
N GLN A 625 42.65 22.88 14.86
CA GLN A 625 43.96 23.55 14.84
C GLN A 625 44.75 23.35 16.15
N ALA A 626 44.06 23.25 17.29
CA ALA A 626 44.68 23.08 18.59
C ALA A 626 45.03 21.62 18.91
N ASN A 627 44.28 20.66 18.38
CA ASN A 627 44.50 19.23 18.58
C ASN A 627 44.31 18.46 17.24
N PRO A 628 45.35 17.82 16.70
CA PRO A 628 45.24 17.07 15.44
C PRO A 628 44.45 15.75 15.58
N HIS A 629 44.11 15.31 16.80
CA HIS A 629 43.27 14.14 17.08
C HIS A 629 41.83 14.56 17.43
N THR A 630 41.28 15.47 16.63
CA THR A 630 39.89 15.90 16.78
C THR A 630 38.93 14.92 16.08
N ILE A 631 37.91 14.50 16.82
CA ILE A 631 36.75 13.77 16.32
C ILE A 631 35.57 14.74 16.33
N VAL A 632 34.81 14.79 15.25
CA VAL A 632 33.53 15.51 15.23
C VAL A 632 32.38 14.51 15.25
N VAL A 633 31.36 14.78 16.06
CA VAL A 633 30.10 14.04 16.09
C VAL A 633 28.98 15.00 15.71
N LEU A 634 28.24 14.66 14.67
CA LEU A 634 27.09 15.41 14.18
C LEU A 634 25.82 14.79 14.76
N ASN A 635 25.08 15.56 15.55
CA ASN A 635 23.71 15.26 15.93
C ASN A 635 22.77 16.09 15.06
N THR A 636 22.64 15.73 13.78
CA THR A 636 21.93 16.55 12.77
C THR A 636 20.77 15.80 12.12
N GLY A 637 19.64 16.49 11.90
CA GLY A 637 18.42 15.92 11.31
C GLY A 637 18.51 15.61 9.81
N GLY A 638 19.62 15.99 9.18
CA GLY A 638 19.86 15.81 7.76
C GLY A 638 21.23 16.34 7.34
N PRO A 639 21.49 16.46 6.03
CA PRO A 639 22.79 16.89 5.55
C PRO A 639 23.12 18.33 5.97
N VAL A 640 24.36 18.56 6.39
CA VAL A 640 24.95 19.89 6.64
C VAL A 640 26.23 20.08 5.81
N LEU A 641 26.61 21.33 5.57
CA LEU A 641 27.90 21.66 4.97
C LEU A 641 29.03 21.47 5.98
N MET A 642 30.20 21.07 5.50
CA MET A 642 31.36 20.76 6.36
C MET A 642 32.65 21.37 5.77
N PRO A 643 32.80 22.71 5.78
CA PRO A 643 33.98 23.37 5.22
C PRO A 643 35.30 22.96 5.89
N TRP A 644 35.22 22.48 7.14
CA TRP A 644 36.32 22.01 7.98
C TRP A 644 36.64 20.52 7.85
N VAL A 645 35.92 19.75 7.03
CA VAL A 645 36.02 18.28 6.97
C VAL A 645 37.44 17.76 6.73
N ASP A 646 38.26 18.50 5.98
CA ASP A 646 39.65 18.12 5.69
C ASP A 646 40.60 18.35 6.87
N GLN A 647 40.21 19.15 7.86
CA GLN A 647 41.00 19.47 9.05
C GLN A 647 40.86 18.44 10.18
N VAL A 648 39.82 17.60 10.15
CA VAL A 648 39.54 16.61 11.21
C VAL A 648 39.82 15.19 10.72
N PRO A 649 40.52 14.34 11.50
CA PRO A 649 40.79 12.96 11.09
C PRO A 649 39.57 12.04 11.21
N ALA A 650 38.60 12.32 12.07
CA ALA A 650 37.46 11.44 12.31
C ALA A 650 36.13 12.19 12.41
N LEU A 651 35.10 11.61 11.80
CA LEU A 651 33.76 12.18 11.72
C LEU A 651 32.70 11.09 11.85
N LEU A 652 31.75 11.29 12.76
CA LEU A 652 30.58 10.46 12.98
C LEU A 652 29.31 11.28 12.68
N GLU A 653 28.37 10.70 11.96
CA GLU A 653 26.99 11.16 11.88
C GLU A 653 26.14 10.30 12.83
N ALA A 654 25.55 10.92 13.83
CA ALA A 654 24.76 10.29 14.89
C ALA A 654 23.27 10.67 14.83
N TRP A 655 22.87 11.57 13.92
CA TRP A 655 21.48 11.98 13.68
C TRP A 655 20.83 12.60 14.93
N TYR A 656 19.52 12.44 15.12
CA TYR A 656 18.90 12.62 16.44
C TYR A 656 18.78 11.25 17.15
N PRO A 657 19.69 10.92 18.09
CA PRO A 657 19.89 9.56 18.59
C PRO A 657 18.95 9.11 19.72
N GLY A 658 17.97 9.93 20.11
CA GLY A 658 17.03 9.60 21.19
C GLY A 658 17.68 9.55 22.58
N GLN A 659 16.97 8.96 23.55
CA GLN A 659 17.32 9.08 24.98
C GLN A 659 18.64 8.40 25.41
N GLU A 660 19.18 7.51 24.58
CA GLU A 660 20.39 6.71 24.85
C GLU A 660 21.64 7.21 24.10
N ASP A 661 21.60 8.44 23.56
CA ASP A 661 22.69 9.11 22.83
C ASP A 661 24.08 8.76 23.36
N GLY A 662 24.37 9.18 24.60
CA GLY A 662 25.70 9.08 25.16
C GLY A 662 26.21 7.64 25.27
N ASN A 663 25.32 6.69 25.53
CA ASN A 663 25.69 5.28 25.60
C ASN A 663 26.01 4.72 24.21
N ALA A 664 25.20 5.07 23.21
CA ALA A 664 25.39 4.63 21.83
C ALA A 664 26.68 5.21 21.21
N ILE A 665 26.88 6.52 21.32
CA ILE A 665 28.06 7.18 20.76
C ILE A 665 29.34 6.71 21.44
N ALA A 666 29.33 6.50 22.76
CA ALA A 666 30.47 5.94 23.47
C ALA A 666 30.78 4.52 23.01
N ALA A 667 29.77 3.67 22.79
CA ALA A 667 29.98 2.31 22.31
C ALA A 667 30.67 2.29 20.93
N VAL A 668 30.31 3.22 20.03
CA VAL A 668 30.97 3.39 18.72
C VAL A 668 32.39 3.93 18.90
N LEU A 669 32.56 5.06 19.60
CA LEU A 669 33.86 5.72 19.79
C LEU A 669 34.94 4.77 20.35
N PHE A 670 34.58 3.92 21.32
CA PHE A 670 35.51 2.97 21.94
C PHE A 670 35.53 1.60 21.25
N GLY A 671 34.74 1.40 20.19
CA GLY A 671 34.72 0.18 19.39
C GLY A 671 34.17 -1.05 20.11
N ASP A 672 33.30 -0.84 21.11
CA ASP A 672 32.42 -1.89 21.64
C ASP A 672 31.44 -2.34 20.55
N VAL A 673 30.96 -1.35 19.79
CA VAL A 673 30.22 -1.54 18.55
C VAL A 673 31.12 -1.14 17.38
N ASN A 674 31.16 -1.99 16.36
CA ASN A 674 31.78 -1.63 15.09
C ASN A 674 30.73 -0.91 14.23
N PRO A 675 30.95 0.36 13.83
CA PRO A 675 29.97 1.11 13.05
C PRO A 675 29.68 0.39 11.74
N ALA A 676 28.39 0.34 11.43
CA ALA A 676 27.84 -0.30 10.24
C ALA A 676 26.62 0.45 9.67
N GLY A 677 26.37 1.68 10.13
CA GLY A 677 25.41 2.58 9.51
C GLY A 677 25.88 3.01 8.12
N LYS A 678 24.93 3.32 7.24
CA LYS A 678 25.13 3.80 5.87
C LYS A 678 24.17 4.95 5.61
N LEU A 679 24.64 6.04 5.02
CA LEU A 679 23.81 7.22 4.75
C LEU A 679 22.56 6.86 3.91
N PRO A 680 21.33 7.17 4.37
CA PRO A 680 20.11 7.01 3.59
C PRO A 680 19.87 8.21 2.63
N MET A 681 20.80 9.15 2.58
CA MET A 681 20.74 10.40 1.83
C MET A 681 22.13 10.87 1.40
N THR A 682 22.20 11.76 0.40
CA THR A 682 23.46 12.28 -0.12
C THR A 682 23.84 13.58 0.56
N PHE A 683 25.08 13.68 1.05
CA PHE A 683 25.61 14.90 1.66
C PHE A 683 26.31 15.77 0.61
N PRO A 684 25.82 17.01 0.36
CA PRO A 684 26.39 17.90 -0.64
C PRO A 684 27.76 18.42 -0.20
N ARG A 685 28.60 18.79 -1.17
CA ARG A 685 29.83 19.55 -0.90
C ARG A 685 29.54 21.05 -0.81
N SER A 686 28.56 21.51 -1.58
CA SER A 686 28.13 22.90 -1.67
C SER A 686 26.60 22.96 -1.77
N ALA A 687 25.98 24.04 -1.27
CA ALA A 687 24.56 24.29 -1.48
C ALA A 687 24.18 24.40 -2.98
N SER A 688 25.13 24.71 -3.86
CA SER A 688 24.93 24.70 -5.32
C SER A 688 24.74 23.30 -5.92
N ASP A 689 25.14 22.25 -5.18
CA ASP A 689 25.09 20.86 -5.65
C ASP A 689 23.72 20.22 -5.41
N LEU A 690 22.83 20.91 -4.69
CA LEU A 690 21.54 20.39 -4.31
C LEU A 690 20.66 20.10 -5.52
N PRO A 691 19.92 18.97 -5.50
CA PRO A 691 18.73 18.85 -6.33
C PRO A 691 17.73 19.94 -5.94
N ALA A 692 16.86 20.35 -6.87
CA ALA A 692 15.82 21.34 -6.62
C ALA A 692 16.34 22.69 -6.05
N SER A 693 17.41 23.24 -6.62
CA SER A 693 18.13 24.42 -6.08
C SER A 693 17.71 25.77 -6.65
N THR A 694 16.80 25.81 -7.63
CA THR A 694 16.29 27.09 -8.16
C THR A 694 15.08 27.60 -7.36
N PRO A 695 14.82 28.92 -7.31
CA PRO A 695 13.65 29.46 -6.59
C PRO A 695 12.30 28.89 -7.06
N ALA A 696 12.17 28.54 -8.35
CA ALA A 696 10.98 27.89 -8.88
C ALA A 696 10.82 26.44 -8.38
N GLN A 697 11.93 25.75 -8.11
CA GLN A 697 11.93 24.39 -7.56
C GLN A 697 11.74 24.39 -6.05
N TYR A 698 12.40 25.30 -5.32
CA TYR A 698 12.35 25.38 -3.87
C TYR A 698 12.61 26.83 -3.39
N PRO A 699 11.77 27.40 -2.52
CA PRO A 699 10.51 26.83 -2.02
C PRO A 699 9.32 27.01 -2.99
N GLY A 700 9.57 27.53 -4.21
CA GLY A 700 8.53 27.85 -5.19
C GLY A 700 8.29 29.35 -5.34
N ILE A 701 7.64 29.75 -6.43
CA ILE A 701 7.28 31.14 -6.72
C ILE A 701 5.76 31.25 -6.79
N ASN A 702 5.17 32.19 -6.04
CA ASN A 702 3.72 32.38 -5.97
C ASN A 702 2.97 31.08 -5.60
N ASP A 703 3.45 30.36 -4.58
CA ASP A 703 2.89 29.07 -4.13
C ASP A 703 2.89 27.98 -5.22
N GLN A 704 3.86 28.03 -6.14
CA GLN A 704 4.09 26.99 -7.16
C GLN A 704 5.54 26.49 -7.06
N ALA A 705 5.70 25.25 -6.60
CA ALA A 705 6.99 24.56 -6.52
C ALA A 705 7.07 23.52 -7.65
N ASP A 706 7.93 23.78 -8.64
CA ASP A 706 8.07 22.95 -9.84
C ASP A 706 9.09 21.83 -9.63
N TYR A 707 8.66 20.57 -9.67
CA TYR A 707 9.52 19.40 -9.47
C TYR A 707 10.20 19.01 -10.79
N SER A 708 10.88 19.99 -11.39
CA SER A 708 11.46 19.92 -12.73
C SER A 708 12.73 19.06 -12.83
N GLU A 709 13.31 18.66 -11.69
CA GLU A 709 14.35 17.62 -11.64
C GLU A 709 13.82 16.22 -11.97
N GLY A 710 12.50 16.03 -11.95
CA GLY A 710 11.86 14.76 -12.31
C GLY A 710 12.35 13.59 -11.46
N VAL A 711 12.62 12.44 -12.08
CA VAL A 711 13.12 11.23 -11.40
C VAL A 711 14.55 11.38 -10.84
N PHE A 712 15.24 12.48 -11.14
CA PHE A 712 16.61 12.73 -10.68
C PHE A 712 16.61 13.41 -9.31
N VAL A 713 16.21 12.67 -8.28
CA VAL A 713 16.23 13.09 -6.86
C VAL A 713 17.34 12.34 -6.11
N GLY A 714 17.99 13.02 -5.16
CA GLY A 714 19.08 12.45 -4.37
C GLY A 714 20.25 12.00 -5.24
N TYR A 715 20.90 10.88 -4.92
CA TYR A 715 22.05 10.34 -5.66
C TYR A 715 21.83 10.17 -7.17
N ARG A 716 20.56 10.03 -7.62
CA ARG A 716 20.19 9.98 -9.04
C ARG A 716 20.55 11.29 -9.75
N TYR A 717 20.31 12.42 -9.10
CA TYR A 717 20.71 13.75 -9.58
C TYR A 717 22.23 13.86 -9.70
N TYR A 718 22.95 13.47 -8.65
CA TYR A 718 24.41 13.53 -8.64
C TYR A 718 25.02 12.63 -9.71
N ASP A 719 24.47 11.43 -9.92
CA ASP A 719 24.89 10.51 -10.99
C ASP A 719 24.66 11.11 -12.38
N GLU A 720 23.46 11.65 -12.64
CA GLU A 720 23.11 12.23 -13.93
C GLU A 720 23.95 13.47 -14.27
N ARG A 721 24.25 14.31 -13.27
CA ARG A 721 25.03 15.53 -13.46
C ARG A 721 26.53 15.32 -13.38
N GLY A 722 27.00 14.13 -13.00
CA GLY A 722 28.42 13.86 -12.76
C GLY A 722 29.01 14.66 -11.59
N ILE A 723 28.18 14.99 -10.59
CA ILE A 723 28.59 15.74 -9.39
C ILE A 723 29.14 14.76 -8.34
N VAL A 724 30.30 15.08 -7.77
CA VAL A 724 30.91 14.30 -6.68
C VAL A 724 30.42 14.87 -5.34
N PRO A 725 29.54 14.17 -4.61
CA PRO A 725 29.07 14.64 -3.30
C PRO A 725 30.21 14.64 -2.26
N LEU A 726 29.96 15.26 -1.11
CA LEU A 726 30.88 15.13 0.02
C LEU A 726 30.86 13.71 0.55
N PHE A 727 29.67 13.18 0.85
CA PHE A 727 29.45 11.76 1.14
C PHE A 727 28.25 11.23 0.33
N PRO A 728 28.41 10.14 -0.43
CA PRO A 728 27.36 9.65 -1.31
C PRO A 728 26.32 8.80 -0.56
N PHE A 729 25.11 8.68 -1.12
CA PHE A 729 24.11 7.72 -0.66
C PHE A 729 24.68 6.31 -0.45
N GLY A 730 24.27 5.67 0.64
CA GLY A 730 24.70 4.35 1.05
C GLY A 730 26.13 4.28 1.58
N TYR A 731 26.82 5.41 1.82
CA TYR A 731 28.19 5.43 2.32
C TYR A 731 28.27 5.29 3.85
N GLY A 732 29.32 4.62 4.32
CA GLY A 732 29.63 4.48 5.74
C GLY A 732 30.79 3.50 5.94
N LEU A 733 31.77 3.91 6.74
CA LEU A 733 32.98 3.15 7.05
C LEU A 733 32.73 2.15 8.18
N SER A 734 33.72 1.28 8.40
CA SER A 734 33.73 0.27 9.46
C SER A 734 35.14 0.16 10.05
N TYR A 735 35.27 -0.34 11.29
CA TYR A 735 36.55 -0.73 11.89
C TYR A 735 37.09 -2.06 11.35
N THR A 736 36.39 -2.69 10.40
CA THR A 736 36.87 -3.84 9.64
C THR A 736 36.72 -3.60 8.14
N THR A 737 37.21 -4.54 7.32
CA THR A 737 37.13 -4.46 5.86
C THR A 737 36.37 -5.65 5.29
N PHE A 738 35.74 -5.46 4.13
CA PHE A 738 34.95 -6.50 3.48
C PHE A 738 35.37 -6.67 2.01
N ARG A 739 35.36 -7.91 1.54
CA ARG A 739 35.59 -8.26 0.13
C ARG A 739 34.32 -8.89 -0.46
N TYR A 740 34.00 -8.51 -1.68
CA TYR A 740 32.86 -9.00 -2.45
C TYR A 740 33.38 -9.90 -3.58
N SER A 741 32.78 -11.07 -3.79
CA SER A 741 33.21 -12.02 -4.83
C SER A 741 32.07 -12.86 -5.37
N HIS A 742 32.35 -13.62 -6.45
CA HIS A 742 31.44 -14.62 -7.02
C HIS A 742 30.05 -14.09 -7.44
N LEU A 743 29.98 -12.88 -8.02
CA LEU A 743 28.73 -12.38 -8.58
C LEU A 743 28.20 -13.34 -9.66
N ARG A 744 26.94 -13.75 -9.52
CA ARG A 744 26.21 -14.54 -10.50
C ARG A 744 24.82 -13.94 -10.70
N VAL A 745 24.47 -13.68 -11.96
CA VAL A 745 23.15 -13.18 -12.36
C VAL A 745 22.46 -14.28 -13.19
N THR A 746 21.30 -14.75 -12.75
CA THR A 746 20.60 -15.88 -13.40
C THR A 746 19.09 -15.62 -13.53
N PRO A 747 18.48 -15.80 -14.71
CA PRO A 747 19.13 -16.10 -15.99
C PRO A 747 19.80 -14.85 -16.60
N THR A 748 20.71 -15.05 -17.54
CA THR A 748 21.33 -13.94 -18.31
C THR A 748 20.48 -13.49 -19.50
N GLN A 749 19.49 -14.30 -19.88
CA GLN A 749 18.45 -14.00 -20.87
C GLN A 749 17.10 -14.32 -20.23
N ALA A 750 16.22 -13.33 -20.19
CA ALA A 750 14.94 -13.39 -19.52
C ALA A 750 13.83 -12.84 -20.43
N ASP A 751 12.61 -13.31 -20.22
CA ASP A 751 11.43 -12.56 -20.63
C ASP A 751 11.08 -11.50 -19.58
N TYR A 752 10.16 -10.60 -19.91
CA TYR A 752 9.77 -9.51 -19.02
C TYR A 752 9.03 -9.93 -17.73
N ARG A 753 8.63 -11.21 -17.59
CA ARG A 753 7.99 -11.77 -16.38
C ARG A 753 8.98 -12.51 -15.49
N SER A 754 10.18 -12.79 -16.01
CA SER A 754 11.18 -13.59 -15.35
C SER A 754 11.64 -12.91 -14.06
N ARG A 755 11.85 -13.71 -13.02
CA ARG A 755 12.57 -13.30 -11.83
C ARG A 755 14.07 -13.48 -12.07
N ILE A 756 14.87 -12.52 -11.64
CA ILE A 756 16.33 -12.52 -11.84
C ILE A 756 17.00 -12.67 -10.48
N ALA A 757 17.69 -13.78 -10.27
CA ALA A 757 18.52 -14.01 -9.10
C ALA A 757 19.87 -13.29 -9.27
N VAL A 758 20.29 -12.58 -8.22
CA VAL A 758 21.62 -11.98 -8.10
C VAL A 758 22.27 -12.52 -6.83
N ASP A 759 23.23 -13.41 -7.02
CA ASP A 759 23.95 -14.12 -5.96
C ASP A 759 25.39 -13.60 -5.86
N LEU A 760 25.91 -13.44 -4.64
CA LEU A 760 27.31 -13.12 -4.39
C LEU A 760 27.77 -13.57 -3.00
N ASP A 761 29.07 -13.51 -2.75
CA ASP A 761 29.66 -13.75 -1.44
C ASP A 761 30.30 -12.49 -0.88
N VAL A 762 30.16 -12.30 0.44
CA VAL A 762 30.84 -11.25 1.21
C VAL A 762 31.70 -11.88 2.29
N THR A 763 32.98 -11.50 2.32
CA THR A 763 33.96 -11.94 3.33
C THR A 763 34.38 -10.76 4.20
N ASN A 764 34.38 -10.91 5.52
CA ASN A 764 35.08 -9.97 6.41
C ASN A 764 36.58 -10.27 6.38
N THR A 765 37.38 -9.34 5.84
CA THR A 765 38.83 -9.48 5.64
C THR A 765 39.66 -8.80 6.72
N GLY A 766 39.04 -8.09 7.66
CA GLY A 766 39.74 -7.43 8.75
C GLY A 766 39.88 -8.29 10.00
N ARG A 767 40.14 -7.63 11.13
CA ARG A 767 40.44 -8.26 12.43
C ARG A 767 39.33 -8.11 13.46
N ARG A 768 38.29 -7.34 13.15
CA ARG A 768 37.13 -7.11 14.04
C ARG A 768 35.88 -7.71 13.41
N ALA A 769 34.99 -8.22 14.25
CA ALA A 769 33.64 -8.54 13.79
C ALA A 769 32.94 -7.25 13.36
N GLY A 770 32.02 -7.34 12.40
CA GLY A 770 31.29 -6.18 11.90
C GLY A 770 30.18 -6.58 10.95
N ALA A 771 29.25 -5.65 10.72
CA ALA A 771 28.23 -5.80 9.71
C ALA A 771 28.57 -4.99 8.45
N GLU A 772 28.17 -5.49 7.29
CA GLU A 772 28.24 -4.81 6.01
C GLU A 772 26.84 -4.75 5.40
N VAL A 773 26.52 -3.66 4.69
CA VAL A 773 25.28 -3.52 3.92
C VAL A 773 25.62 -3.72 2.45
N VAL A 774 25.19 -4.85 1.90
CA VAL A 774 25.30 -5.12 0.46
C VAL A 774 24.19 -4.38 -0.25
N GLN A 775 24.54 -3.53 -1.21
CA GLN A 775 23.59 -2.71 -1.97
C GLN A 775 23.58 -3.16 -3.43
N LEU A 776 22.40 -3.48 -3.95
CA LEU A 776 22.14 -3.88 -5.33
C LEU A 776 21.49 -2.72 -6.09
N TYR A 777 22.19 -2.24 -7.10
CA TYR A 777 21.70 -1.23 -8.04
C TYR A 777 21.49 -1.83 -9.42
N VAL A 778 20.40 -1.40 -10.07
CA VAL A 778 20.04 -1.76 -11.44
C VAL A 778 20.03 -0.51 -12.32
N GLY A 779 20.68 -0.57 -13.47
CA GLY A 779 20.54 0.44 -14.52
C GLY A 779 19.63 -0.09 -15.63
N ILE A 780 18.55 0.64 -15.92
CA ILE A 780 17.59 0.34 -16.98
C ILE A 780 18.23 0.66 -18.34
N PRO A 781 18.00 -0.13 -19.41
CA PRO A 781 18.41 0.23 -20.76
C PRO A 781 17.83 1.58 -21.19
N ALA A 782 18.39 2.17 -22.25
CA ALA A 782 17.84 3.42 -22.79
C ALA A 782 16.34 3.27 -23.13
N THR A 783 15.52 4.17 -22.58
CA THR A 783 14.08 4.29 -22.87
C THR A 783 13.84 5.53 -23.74
N ASN A 784 12.57 5.87 -23.99
CA ASN A 784 12.18 7.12 -24.66
C ASN A 784 12.27 8.36 -23.76
N VAL A 785 12.58 8.16 -22.48
CA VAL A 785 12.73 9.20 -21.46
C VAL A 785 14.07 9.02 -20.74
N PRO A 786 14.66 10.07 -20.13
CA PRO A 786 15.91 9.90 -19.39
C PRO A 786 15.74 8.95 -18.19
N GLU A 787 16.68 8.03 -17.99
CA GLU A 787 16.70 7.08 -16.87
C GLU A 787 17.86 7.38 -15.92
N PRO A 788 17.68 7.27 -14.59
CA PRO A 788 18.80 7.30 -13.66
C PRO A 788 19.84 6.23 -14.02
N PRO A 789 21.15 6.56 -14.04
CA PRO A 789 22.19 5.60 -14.40
C PRO A 789 22.23 4.33 -13.54
N ARG A 790 21.70 4.42 -12.32
CA ARG A 790 21.54 3.31 -11.39
C ARG A 790 20.39 3.62 -10.42
N GLN A 791 19.67 2.58 -10.00
CA GLN A 791 18.59 2.67 -9.03
C GLN A 791 18.74 1.54 -8.02
N LEU A 792 18.62 1.83 -6.73
CA LEU A 792 18.61 0.81 -5.68
C LEU A 792 17.39 -0.09 -5.88
N LYS A 793 17.60 -1.41 -5.90
CA LYS A 793 16.54 -2.44 -6.03
C LYS A 793 16.70 -3.59 -5.04
N GLY A 794 17.69 -3.52 -4.16
CA GLY A 794 17.89 -4.51 -3.11
C GLY A 794 18.98 -4.08 -2.14
N PHE A 795 18.83 -4.46 -0.88
CA PHE A 795 19.89 -4.36 0.11
C PHE A 795 19.80 -5.49 1.13
N GLN A 796 20.94 -5.89 1.69
CA GLN A 796 20.97 -6.89 2.76
C GLN A 796 22.12 -6.57 3.73
N LYS A 797 21.79 -6.41 5.02
CA LYS A 797 22.78 -6.29 6.08
C LYS A 797 23.25 -7.67 6.52
N VAL A 798 24.57 -7.87 6.60
CA VAL A 798 25.19 -9.13 6.99
C VAL A 798 26.24 -8.92 8.06
N PHE A 799 26.04 -9.53 9.24
CA PHE A 799 27.06 -9.57 10.29
C PHE A 799 28.07 -10.71 10.06
N LEU A 800 29.37 -10.44 10.15
CA LEU A 800 30.44 -11.39 9.89
C LEU A 800 31.55 -11.32 10.95
N GLN A 801 31.96 -12.49 11.44
CA GLN A 801 33.20 -12.64 12.22
C GLN A 801 34.45 -12.44 11.32
N PRO A 802 35.63 -12.10 11.87
CA PRO A 802 36.87 -12.03 11.10
C PRO A 802 37.12 -13.30 10.27
N GLY A 803 37.36 -13.15 8.97
CA GLY A 803 37.58 -14.25 8.03
C GLY A 803 36.32 -15.01 7.59
N GLN A 804 35.15 -14.75 8.19
CA GLN A 804 33.90 -15.39 7.80
C GLN A 804 33.45 -14.90 6.42
N THR A 805 32.88 -15.81 5.63
CA THR A 805 32.18 -15.49 4.38
C THR A 805 30.69 -15.84 4.52
N LYS A 806 29.81 -14.98 4.01
CA LYS A 806 28.37 -15.24 3.89
C LYS A 806 27.92 -15.05 2.44
N HIS A 807 26.99 -15.89 2.04
CA HIS A 807 26.29 -15.78 0.77
C HIS A 807 25.15 -14.77 0.88
N VAL A 808 24.98 -13.94 -0.14
CA VAL A 808 23.93 -12.92 -0.26
C VAL A 808 23.16 -13.16 -1.55
N HIS A 809 21.83 -13.13 -1.45
CA HIS A 809 20.92 -13.43 -2.54
C HIS A 809 19.87 -12.33 -2.65
N PHE A 810 19.73 -11.78 -3.86
CA PHE A 810 18.64 -10.90 -4.23
C PHE A 810 17.81 -11.52 -5.34
N GLU A 811 16.52 -11.20 -5.36
CA GLU A 811 15.62 -11.56 -6.44
C GLU A 811 14.95 -10.30 -6.99
N LEU A 812 15.25 -9.96 -8.25
CA LEU A 812 14.59 -8.88 -8.96
C LEU A 812 13.34 -9.41 -9.65
N ASN A 813 12.25 -8.67 -9.53
CA ASN A 813 10.96 -8.95 -10.16
C ASN A 813 10.63 -7.90 -11.24
N PRO A 814 9.59 -8.08 -12.08
CA PRO A 814 9.28 -7.15 -13.17
C PRO A 814 9.11 -5.68 -12.74
N ARG A 815 8.61 -5.41 -11.53
CA ARG A 815 8.46 -4.04 -10.99
C ARG A 815 9.83 -3.37 -10.73
N ASP A 816 10.85 -4.15 -10.37
CA ASP A 816 12.21 -3.65 -10.17
C ASP A 816 12.89 -3.25 -11.49
N LEU A 817 12.40 -3.80 -12.60
CA LEU A 817 12.92 -3.60 -13.95
C LEU A 817 12.13 -2.55 -14.75
N SER A 818 11.06 -2.02 -14.16
CA SER A 818 10.10 -1.15 -14.85
C SER A 818 10.32 0.33 -14.56
N TYR A 819 9.95 1.16 -15.54
CA TYR A 819 9.71 2.60 -15.39
C TYR A 819 8.21 2.89 -15.59
N TRP A 820 7.73 4.06 -15.16
CA TRP A 820 6.34 4.46 -15.36
C TRP A 820 6.15 5.13 -16.72
N ASP A 821 5.37 4.49 -17.60
CA ASP A 821 5.03 5.06 -18.91
C ASP A 821 3.75 5.90 -18.81
N VAL A 822 3.89 7.21 -19.02
CA VAL A 822 2.80 8.20 -18.90
C VAL A 822 1.75 8.10 -20.01
N HIS A 823 2.05 7.47 -21.14
CA HIS A 823 1.04 7.22 -22.18
C HIS A 823 0.23 5.97 -21.84
N ALA A 824 0.90 4.94 -21.31
CA ALA A 824 0.31 3.68 -20.89
C ALA A 824 -0.26 3.71 -19.46
N HIS A 825 -0.04 4.79 -18.70
CA HIS A 825 -0.46 4.96 -17.29
C HIS A 825 -0.21 3.70 -16.47
N THR A 826 0.98 3.10 -16.66
CA THR A 826 1.32 1.82 -16.04
C THR A 826 2.83 1.58 -16.04
N TRP A 827 3.28 0.65 -15.20
CA TRP A 827 4.65 0.17 -15.16
C TRP A 827 4.97 -0.67 -16.39
N VAL A 828 6.06 -0.36 -17.08
CA VAL A 828 6.52 -1.11 -18.26
C VAL A 828 7.96 -1.54 -18.09
N VAL A 829 8.26 -2.79 -18.49
CA VAL A 829 9.62 -3.32 -18.54
C VAL A 829 10.21 -3.01 -19.91
N GLN A 830 11.42 -2.46 -19.94
CA GLN A 830 12.11 -2.07 -21.16
C GLN A 830 12.81 -3.29 -21.81
N ASP A 831 12.68 -3.46 -23.13
CA ASP A 831 13.53 -4.42 -23.87
C ASP A 831 14.98 -3.93 -23.87
N GLY A 832 15.91 -4.81 -23.51
CA GLY A 832 17.33 -4.49 -23.61
C GLY A 832 18.19 -5.16 -22.53
N THR A 833 19.41 -4.65 -22.39
CA THR A 833 20.40 -5.17 -21.44
C THR A 833 20.45 -4.28 -20.19
N TYR A 834 20.05 -4.85 -19.06
CA TYR A 834 20.08 -4.21 -17.76
C TYR A 834 21.47 -4.37 -17.14
N SER A 835 21.96 -3.31 -16.50
CA SER A 835 23.19 -3.40 -15.70
C SER A 835 22.89 -3.79 -14.26
N VAL A 836 23.72 -4.67 -13.70
CA VAL A 836 23.69 -5.06 -12.28
C VAL A 836 24.96 -4.57 -11.63
N GLN A 837 24.84 -3.79 -10.57
CA GLN A 837 25.96 -3.18 -9.85
C GLN A 837 25.80 -3.49 -8.37
N VAL A 838 26.78 -4.14 -7.76
CA VAL A 838 26.76 -4.49 -6.33
C VAL A 838 27.94 -3.84 -5.63
N GLY A 839 27.65 -3.15 -4.53
CA GLY A 839 28.62 -2.33 -3.81
C GLY A 839 28.35 -2.22 -2.31
N SER A 840 29.21 -1.46 -1.64
CA SER A 840 29.02 -1.05 -0.23
C SER A 840 28.51 0.39 -0.08
N SER A 841 28.40 1.12 -1.19
CA SER A 841 27.73 2.41 -1.33
C SER A 841 27.36 2.65 -2.80
N SER A 842 26.59 3.70 -3.09
CA SER A 842 26.26 4.10 -4.47
C SER A 842 27.48 4.49 -5.32
N ARG A 843 28.65 4.73 -4.69
CA ARG A 843 29.92 5.09 -5.37
C ARG A 843 31.05 4.09 -5.15
N ASP A 844 30.93 3.15 -4.21
CA ASP A 844 31.84 2.00 -4.04
C ASP A 844 31.21 0.73 -4.64
N ILE A 845 31.20 0.67 -5.97
CA ILE A 845 30.71 -0.49 -6.74
C ILE A 845 31.84 -1.48 -6.94
N ARG A 846 31.70 -2.67 -6.34
CA ARG A 846 32.76 -3.69 -6.27
C ARG A 846 32.57 -4.81 -7.29
N LEU A 847 31.32 -5.16 -7.62
CA LEU A 847 30.99 -6.18 -8.61
C LEU A 847 30.01 -5.61 -9.66
N ARG A 848 30.18 -6.03 -10.92
CA ARG A 848 29.33 -5.62 -12.04
C ARG A 848 28.92 -6.84 -12.86
N GLY A 849 27.68 -6.87 -13.30
CA GLY A 849 27.10 -7.88 -14.17
C GLY A 849 26.02 -7.29 -15.06
N SER A 850 25.35 -8.15 -15.83
CA SER A 850 24.22 -7.75 -16.67
C SER A 850 23.35 -8.95 -17.02
N PHE A 851 22.14 -8.67 -17.48
CA PHE A 851 21.24 -9.64 -18.10
C PHE A 851 20.41 -8.92 -19.17
N THR A 852 19.89 -9.67 -20.13
CA THR A 852 19.03 -9.14 -21.20
C THR A 852 17.59 -9.57 -20.96
N VAL A 853 16.66 -8.62 -21.01
CA VAL A 853 15.23 -8.88 -21.06
C VAL A 853 14.74 -8.70 -22.49
N ARG A 854 13.95 -9.66 -22.96
CA ARG A 854 13.23 -9.56 -24.23
C ARG A 854 11.74 -9.37 -24.00
N VAL A 855 11.19 -8.33 -24.62
CA VAL A 855 9.75 -8.02 -24.63
C VAL A 855 9.22 -8.33 -26.02
N THR A 856 8.19 -9.16 -26.11
CA THR A 856 7.60 -9.63 -27.36
C THR A 856 6.17 -9.14 -27.53
N ASN A 857 5.75 -8.83 -28.76
CA ASN A 857 4.35 -8.49 -29.00
C ASN A 857 3.41 -9.68 -28.79
N GLY A 858 3.91 -10.92 -28.81
CA GLY A 858 3.22 -12.18 -28.51
C GLY A 858 1.90 -12.42 -29.29
N PRO A 859 1.36 -13.64 -29.23
CA PRO A 859 0.10 -13.94 -29.90
C PRO A 859 -1.09 -13.23 -29.24
N ARG A 860 -2.12 -12.92 -30.02
CA ARG A 860 -3.43 -12.46 -29.53
C ARG A 860 -4.47 -13.51 -29.90
N TYR A 861 -5.40 -13.77 -28.99
CA TYR A 861 -6.42 -14.78 -29.19
C TYR A 861 -7.79 -14.17 -29.01
N VAL A 862 -8.74 -14.60 -29.83
CA VAL A 862 -10.16 -14.44 -29.55
C VAL A 862 -10.77 -15.83 -29.42
N SER A 863 -11.73 -15.99 -28.53
CA SER A 863 -12.52 -17.21 -28.44
C SER A 863 -14.01 -16.90 -28.42
N VAL A 864 -14.82 -17.90 -28.74
CA VAL A 864 -16.28 -17.85 -28.66
C VAL A 864 -16.78 -19.11 -27.99
N GLN A 865 -17.55 -18.92 -26.92
CA GLN A 865 -18.25 -19.97 -26.20
C GLN A 865 -19.75 -19.79 -26.45
N ALA A 866 -20.31 -20.73 -27.20
CA ALA A 866 -21.73 -20.77 -27.54
C ALA A 866 -22.37 -22.06 -26.98
N PRO A 867 -23.67 -22.05 -26.67
CA PRO A 867 -24.39 -23.28 -26.43
C PRO A 867 -24.37 -24.15 -27.68
N GLN A 868 -24.59 -25.45 -27.51
CA GLN A 868 -24.62 -26.38 -28.64
C GLN A 868 -25.87 -26.17 -29.52
N TRP A 869 -26.96 -25.68 -28.91
CA TRP A 869 -28.28 -25.59 -29.53
C TRP A 869 -28.94 -24.23 -29.28
N LEU A 870 -29.75 -23.77 -30.23
CA LEU A 870 -30.67 -22.63 -30.06
C LEU A 870 -31.94 -22.93 -30.86
N ALA A 871 -33.10 -23.02 -30.20
CA ALA A 871 -34.35 -23.25 -30.92
C ALA A 871 -34.76 -22.01 -31.74
N ALA A 872 -35.46 -22.24 -32.85
CA ALA A 872 -36.00 -21.15 -33.67
C ALA A 872 -37.00 -20.32 -32.84
N GLY A 873 -36.82 -19.00 -32.82
CA GLY A 873 -37.66 -18.07 -32.05
C GLY A 873 -37.17 -17.81 -30.63
N GLU A 874 -36.14 -18.53 -30.15
CA GLU A 874 -35.59 -18.37 -28.81
C GLU A 874 -34.32 -17.49 -28.80
N SER A 875 -33.89 -17.12 -27.59
CA SER A 875 -32.67 -16.34 -27.36
C SER A 875 -31.75 -17.06 -26.37
N GLU A 876 -30.45 -17.02 -26.64
CA GLU A 876 -29.42 -17.56 -25.74
C GLU A 876 -28.27 -16.59 -25.55
N TRP A 877 -27.49 -16.79 -24.49
CA TRP A 877 -26.27 -16.01 -24.27
C TRP A 877 -25.03 -16.72 -24.83
N ILE A 878 -24.18 -15.95 -25.50
CA ILE A 878 -22.89 -16.38 -26.06
C ILE A 878 -21.81 -15.48 -25.47
N GLU A 879 -20.66 -16.04 -25.14
CA GLU A 879 -19.52 -15.26 -24.62
C GLU A 879 -18.40 -15.24 -25.66
N THR A 880 -17.86 -14.04 -25.93
CA THR A 880 -16.59 -13.91 -26.65
C THR A 880 -15.53 -13.39 -25.69
N SER A 881 -14.28 -13.80 -25.90
CA SER A 881 -13.16 -13.31 -25.10
C SER A 881 -11.99 -12.90 -25.97
N PHE A 882 -11.24 -11.90 -25.55
CA PHE A 882 -9.95 -11.53 -26.13
C PHE A 882 -8.87 -11.74 -25.08
N THR A 883 -7.84 -12.51 -25.42
CA THR A 883 -6.67 -12.73 -24.58
C THR A 883 -5.46 -12.04 -25.18
N ASN A 884 -4.86 -11.12 -24.44
CA ASN A 884 -3.57 -10.55 -24.77
C ASN A 884 -2.46 -11.51 -24.34
N GLY A 885 -1.95 -12.33 -25.28
CA GLY A 885 -0.87 -13.30 -25.02
C GLY A 885 0.54 -12.75 -25.20
N GLY A 886 0.73 -11.45 -25.36
CA GLY A 886 2.05 -10.82 -25.49
C GLY A 886 2.32 -9.81 -24.41
N ASP A 887 3.49 -9.19 -24.50
CA ASP A 887 4.15 -8.57 -23.36
C ASP A 887 3.83 -7.08 -23.26
N LEU A 888 3.29 -6.51 -24.35
CA LEU A 888 2.83 -5.14 -24.46
C LEU A 888 1.29 -5.03 -24.40
N THR A 889 0.81 -3.93 -23.83
CA THR A 889 -0.63 -3.60 -23.74
C THR A 889 -1.23 -3.46 -25.14
N ALA A 890 -2.34 -4.17 -25.38
CA ALA A 890 -3.15 -3.97 -26.56
C ALA A 890 -4.13 -2.81 -26.31
N GLN A 891 -4.13 -1.81 -27.18
CA GLN A 891 -5.01 -0.66 -27.09
C GLN A 891 -6.25 -0.82 -27.98
N ALA A 892 -7.30 -0.07 -27.66
CA ALA A 892 -8.53 0.03 -28.46
C ALA A 892 -9.09 -1.34 -28.86
N VAL A 893 -9.10 -2.29 -27.91
CA VAL A 893 -9.60 -3.65 -28.16
C VAL A 893 -11.11 -3.60 -28.33
N ARG A 894 -11.61 -4.12 -29.45
CA ARG A 894 -13.05 -4.22 -29.75
C ARG A 894 -13.41 -5.66 -30.05
N LEU A 895 -14.24 -6.26 -29.21
CA LEU A 895 -14.85 -7.56 -29.42
C LEU A 895 -16.12 -7.42 -30.26
N GLY A 896 -16.28 -8.29 -31.25
CA GLY A 896 -17.46 -8.38 -32.08
C GLY A 896 -17.91 -9.83 -32.24
N LEU A 897 -19.22 -10.02 -32.37
CA LEU A 897 -19.85 -11.30 -32.69
C LEU A 897 -20.73 -11.12 -33.92
N GLN A 898 -20.38 -11.80 -35.01
CA GLN A 898 -21.20 -11.88 -36.21
C GLN A 898 -22.05 -13.15 -36.15
N VAL A 899 -23.35 -12.95 -36.32
CA VAL A 899 -24.37 -14.01 -36.35
C VAL A 899 -24.91 -14.19 -37.77
N PRO A 900 -25.60 -15.31 -38.08
CA PRO A 900 -26.22 -15.52 -39.39
C PRO A 900 -27.14 -14.37 -39.81
N GLN A 901 -27.29 -14.18 -41.12
CA GLN A 901 -28.14 -13.14 -41.66
C GLN A 901 -29.59 -13.27 -41.15
N GLY A 902 -30.15 -12.16 -40.68
CA GLY A 902 -31.52 -12.10 -40.14
C GLY A 902 -31.63 -12.43 -38.64
N TRP A 903 -30.58 -12.94 -38.00
CA TRP A 903 -30.55 -13.16 -36.55
C TRP A 903 -30.25 -11.86 -35.80
N GLN A 904 -30.75 -11.74 -34.56
CA GLN A 904 -30.47 -10.57 -33.72
C GLN A 904 -29.31 -10.87 -32.78
N VAL A 905 -28.44 -9.88 -32.56
CA VAL A 905 -27.33 -9.95 -31.59
C VAL A 905 -27.22 -8.64 -30.82
N ARG A 906 -27.09 -8.71 -29.51
CA ARG A 906 -26.95 -7.56 -28.62
C ARG A 906 -25.91 -7.83 -27.53
N ALA A 907 -24.98 -6.91 -27.31
CA ALA A 907 -24.04 -7.00 -26.19
C ALA A 907 -24.77 -6.75 -24.85
N LEU A 908 -24.54 -7.62 -23.88
CA LEU A 908 -25.03 -7.54 -22.49
C LEU A 908 -23.97 -7.01 -21.52
N SER A 909 -22.70 -6.99 -21.94
CA SER A 909 -21.56 -6.42 -21.19
C SER A 909 -20.66 -5.62 -22.15
N PRO A 910 -19.65 -4.86 -21.65
CA PRO A 910 -18.79 -4.06 -22.51
C PRO A 910 -18.13 -4.88 -23.63
N SER A 911 -18.14 -4.33 -24.84
CA SER A 911 -17.50 -4.92 -26.04
C SER A 911 -16.27 -4.14 -26.51
N THR A 912 -15.98 -3.00 -25.88
CA THR A 912 -14.83 -2.17 -26.17
C THR A 912 -14.02 -1.94 -24.90
N PHE A 913 -12.72 -2.15 -24.98
CA PHE A 913 -11.78 -2.03 -23.87
C PHE A 913 -10.65 -1.12 -24.32
N ALA A 914 -10.44 -0.01 -23.60
CA ALA A 914 -9.43 0.97 -23.96
C ALA A 914 -8.02 0.35 -23.97
N ARG A 915 -7.74 -0.52 -23.00
CA ARG A 915 -6.46 -1.20 -22.79
C ARG A 915 -6.72 -2.62 -22.30
N VAL A 916 -5.98 -3.59 -22.84
CA VAL A 916 -5.90 -4.95 -22.31
C VAL A 916 -4.43 -5.26 -22.09
N GLY A 917 -4.03 -5.31 -20.82
CA GLY A 917 -2.66 -5.53 -20.41
C GLY A 917 -2.13 -6.92 -20.80
N ALA A 918 -0.82 -7.07 -20.72
CA ALA A 918 -0.15 -8.31 -21.04
C ALA A 918 -0.67 -9.48 -20.17
N GLY A 919 -1.01 -10.62 -20.80
CA GLY A 919 -1.60 -11.78 -20.14
C GLY A 919 -3.09 -11.65 -19.76
N GLN A 920 -3.72 -10.47 -19.92
CA GLN A 920 -5.11 -10.28 -19.52
C GLN A 920 -6.10 -10.87 -20.53
N THR A 921 -7.26 -11.27 -20.01
CA THR A 921 -8.42 -11.70 -20.80
C THR A 921 -9.62 -10.83 -20.48
N VAL A 922 -10.19 -10.20 -21.51
CA VAL A 922 -11.47 -9.48 -21.42
C VAL A 922 -12.57 -10.28 -22.09
N ARG A 923 -13.80 -10.16 -21.60
CA ARG A 923 -14.96 -10.95 -22.03
C ARG A 923 -16.17 -10.07 -22.34
N THR A 924 -16.91 -10.45 -23.36
CA THR A 924 -18.19 -9.83 -23.72
C THR A 924 -19.27 -10.90 -23.81
N ARG A 925 -20.37 -10.72 -23.09
CA ARG A 925 -21.58 -11.53 -23.22
C ARG A 925 -22.51 -10.91 -24.24
N TRP A 926 -23.07 -11.75 -25.10
CA TRP A 926 -23.98 -11.39 -26.19
C TRP A 926 -25.27 -12.17 -26.04
N GLN A 927 -26.42 -11.51 -26.16
CA GLN A 927 -27.70 -12.18 -26.39
C GLN A 927 -27.86 -12.37 -27.90
N VAL A 928 -28.11 -13.60 -28.34
CA VAL A 928 -28.37 -13.96 -29.74
C VAL A 928 -29.74 -14.59 -29.86
N THR A 929 -30.53 -14.11 -30.81
CA THR A 929 -31.90 -14.56 -31.04
C THR A 929 -32.03 -15.12 -32.46
N ALA A 930 -32.46 -16.38 -32.56
CA ALA A 930 -32.79 -16.99 -33.84
C ALA A 930 -34.22 -16.60 -34.25
N PRO A 931 -34.48 -16.15 -35.49
CA PRO A 931 -35.83 -15.90 -35.99
C PRO A 931 -36.72 -17.15 -35.87
N ALA A 932 -38.02 -16.96 -35.61
CA ALA A 932 -38.98 -18.08 -35.49
C ALA A 932 -39.07 -18.95 -36.77
N GLY A 933 -38.78 -18.39 -37.95
CA GLY A 933 -38.75 -19.11 -39.23
C GLY A 933 -37.39 -19.70 -39.61
N THR A 934 -36.44 -19.79 -38.68
CA THR A 934 -35.10 -20.32 -38.96
C THR A 934 -35.18 -21.82 -39.29
N ALA A 935 -34.60 -22.22 -40.42
CA ALA A 935 -34.54 -23.63 -40.80
C ALA A 935 -33.68 -24.43 -39.82
N PRO A 936 -34.02 -25.69 -39.51
CA PRO A 936 -33.13 -26.57 -38.77
C PRO A 936 -31.80 -26.78 -39.51
N GLY A 937 -30.69 -26.80 -38.76
CA GLY A 937 -29.35 -26.94 -39.34
C GLY A 937 -28.24 -26.34 -38.48
N SER A 938 -26.99 -26.48 -38.93
CA SER A 938 -25.80 -25.92 -38.27
C SER A 938 -25.48 -24.52 -38.82
N TYR A 939 -25.33 -23.55 -37.93
CA TYR A 939 -25.07 -22.15 -38.22
C TYR A 939 -23.72 -21.72 -37.63
N SER A 940 -22.91 -20.99 -38.41
CA SER A 940 -21.63 -20.47 -37.93
C SER A 940 -21.79 -19.14 -37.20
N LEU A 941 -21.16 -19.03 -36.06
CA LEU A 941 -20.93 -17.79 -35.31
C LEU A 941 -19.47 -17.38 -35.50
N GLN A 942 -19.21 -16.11 -35.80
CA GLN A 942 -17.83 -15.61 -35.94
C GLN A 942 -17.55 -14.55 -34.88
N ALA A 943 -16.66 -14.85 -33.95
CA ALA A 943 -16.11 -13.84 -33.06
C ALA A 943 -14.90 -13.18 -33.70
N SER A 944 -14.75 -11.88 -33.45
CA SER A 944 -13.56 -11.13 -33.84
C SER A 944 -13.12 -10.19 -32.74
N ALA A 945 -11.82 -9.92 -32.70
CA ALA A 945 -11.26 -8.83 -31.91
C ALA A 945 -10.37 -7.99 -32.82
N SER A 946 -10.58 -6.67 -32.84
CA SER A 946 -9.61 -5.71 -33.40
C SER A 946 -8.90 -4.98 -32.28
N PHE A 947 -7.62 -4.65 -32.46
CA PHE A 947 -6.79 -3.99 -31.45
C PHE A 947 -5.67 -3.19 -32.12
N VAL A 948 -4.99 -2.34 -31.34
CA VAL A 948 -3.75 -1.66 -31.73
C VAL A 948 -2.62 -2.16 -30.83
N SER A 949 -1.51 -2.57 -31.43
CA SER A 949 -0.29 -3.02 -30.77
C SER A 949 0.88 -2.11 -31.13
N ALA A 950 2.07 -2.35 -30.55
CA ALA A 950 3.27 -1.59 -30.89
C ALA A 950 3.64 -1.72 -32.39
N ASP A 951 3.31 -2.85 -33.03
CA ASP A 951 3.53 -3.08 -34.47
C ASP A 951 2.40 -2.50 -35.36
N GLY A 952 1.40 -1.83 -34.76
CA GLY A 952 0.24 -1.26 -35.44
C GLY A 952 -1.06 -2.05 -35.21
N PRO A 953 -2.11 -1.79 -36.03
CA PRO A 953 -3.43 -2.39 -35.87
C PRO A 953 -3.45 -3.87 -36.23
N GLY A 954 -4.15 -4.67 -35.42
CA GLY A 954 -4.29 -6.11 -35.57
C GLY A 954 -5.73 -6.58 -35.47
N ARG A 955 -6.00 -7.78 -36.00
CA ARG A 955 -7.31 -8.45 -35.93
C ARG A 955 -7.13 -9.96 -35.76
N VAL A 956 -7.92 -10.54 -34.86
CA VAL A 956 -8.00 -11.99 -34.66
C VAL A 956 -9.44 -12.45 -34.74
N GLN A 957 -9.66 -13.71 -35.16
CA GLN A 957 -10.98 -14.29 -35.35
C GLN A 957 -11.05 -15.71 -34.81
N ALA A 958 -12.25 -16.11 -34.37
CA ALA A 958 -12.58 -17.47 -33.98
C ALA A 958 -14.01 -17.79 -34.43
N SER A 959 -14.35 -19.06 -34.54
CA SER A 959 -15.68 -19.49 -34.96
C SER A 959 -16.20 -20.61 -34.08
N ALA A 960 -17.51 -20.63 -33.86
CA ALA A 960 -18.24 -21.73 -33.26
C ALA A 960 -19.42 -22.10 -34.17
N SER A 961 -19.90 -23.34 -34.05
CA SER A 961 -21.12 -23.78 -34.70
C SER A 961 -22.25 -23.90 -33.67
N LEU A 962 -23.42 -23.43 -34.04
CA LEU A 962 -24.64 -23.48 -33.24
C LEU A 962 -25.71 -24.19 -34.07
N THR A 963 -26.33 -25.22 -33.52
CA THR A 963 -27.32 -26.00 -34.26
C THR A 963 -28.74 -25.61 -33.87
N VAL A 964 -29.58 -25.33 -34.87
CA VAL A 964 -31.03 -25.18 -34.71
C VAL A 964 -31.65 -26.56 -34.91
N PRO A 965 -32.26 -27.17 -33.87
CA PRO A 965 -32.84 -28.50 -33.99
C PRO A 965 -34.16 -28.48 -34.78
N TYR A 966 -34.52 -29.62 -35.35
CA TYR A 966 -35.88 -29.86 -35.85
C TYR A 966 -36.86 -29.86 -34.66
N PRO A 967 -38.03 -29.21 -34.76
CA PRO A 967 -38.96 -29.11 -33.63
C PRO A 967 -39.63 -30.44 -33.24
N SER A 968 -39.59 -31.44 -34.13
CA SER A 968 -40.07 -32.81 -33.88
C SER A 968 -39.48 -33.77 -34.91
N LEU A 969 -39.63 -35.09 -34.70
CA LEU A 969 -39.21 -36.09 -35.68
C LEU A 969 -39.94 -35.92 -37.02
N ALA A 970 -41.24 -35.61 -36.97
CA ALA A 970 -42.06 -35.38 -38.15
C ALA A 970 -41.59 -34.18 -38.98
N ALA A 971 -41.13 -33.12 -38.32
CA ALA A 971 -40.52 -31.98 -39.02
C ALA A 971 -39.21 -32.33 -39.73
N ALA A 972 -38.58 -33.46 -39.39
CA ALA A 972 -37.35 -33.96 -40.00
C ALA A 972 -37.59 -35.00 -41.10
N TYR A 973 -38.83 -35.33 -41.45
CA TYR A 973 -39.12 -36.25 -42.55
C TYR A 973 -38.53 -35.70 -43.86
N ASN A 974 -37.69 -36.52 -44.48
CA ASN A 974 -36.91 -36.15 -45.66
C ASN A 974 -36.94 -37.24 -46.74
N ASN A 975 -37.72 -38.30 -46.52
CA ASN A 975 -37.84 -39.42 -47.41
C ASN A 975 -39.32 -39.79 -47.59
N VAL A 976 -39.68 -40.19 -48.82
CA VAL A 976 -41.02 -40.68 -49.15
C VAL A 976 -40.97 -42.21 -49.10
N GLY A 977 -41.20 -42.78 -47.92
CA GLY A 977 -41.15 -44.22 -47.68
C GLY A 977 -42.42 -44.95 -48.08
N ILE A 978 -43.54 -44.24 -48.23
CA ILE A 978 -44.87 -44.81 -48.48
C ILE A 978 -45.47 -44.16 -49.73
N SER A 979 -45.96 -44.97 -50.66
CA SER A 979 -46.69 -44.50 -51.85
C SER A 979 -48.02 -45.21 -52.02
N ASP A 980 -48.89 -44.62 -52.83
CA ASP A 980 -50.18 -45.20 -53.20
C ASP A 980 -50.00 -46.21 -54.34
N ASP A 981 -50.70 -47.34 -54.31
CA ASP A 981 -50.65 -48.36 -55.37
C ASP A 981 -50.99 -47.82 -56.77
N SER A 982 -51.80 -46.75 -56.84
CA SER A 982 -52.13 -46.07 -58.09
C SER A 982 -51.02 -45.15 -58.61
N ASN A 983 -50.03 -44.82 -57.77
CA ASN A 983 -48.87 -44.01 -58.11
C ASN A 983 -47.60 -44.48 -57.35
N PRO A 984 -47.10 -45.69 -57.65
CA PRO A 984 -45.97 -46.27 -56.92
C PRO A 984 -44.67 -45.48 -57.17
N SER A 985 -44.56 -44.78 -58.30
CA SER A 985 -43.40 -43.92 -58.62
C SER A 985 -43.22 -42.71 -57.70
N ALA A 986 -44.21 -42.40 -56.85
CA ALA A 986 -44.09 -41.32 -55.88
C ALA A 986 -43.22 -41.71 -54.67
N GLY A 987 -42.99 -43.00 -54.42
CA GLY A 987 -42.24 -43.49 -53.27
C GLY A 987 -40.83 -43.94 -53.61
N ASN A 988 -39.93 -43.83 -52.63
CA ASN A 988 -38.58 -44.35 -52.71
C ASN A 988 -38.00 -44.57 -51.30
N PHE A 989 -38.36 -45.68 -50.66
CA PHE A 989 -37.87 -46.07 -49.34
C PHE A 989 -36.40 -46.48 -49.40
N ASP A 990 -36.02 -47.36 -50.33
CA ASP A 990 -34.68 -47.95 -50.37
C ASP A 990 -33.68 -47.18 -51.25
N GLY A 991 -34.11 -46.16 -52.00
CA GLY A 991 -33.28 -45.44 -52.96
C GLY A 991 -33.35 -46.00 -54.39
N GLY A 992 -33.88 -47.21 -54.59
CA GLY A 992 -34.09 -47.88 -55.88
C GLY A 992 -35.46 -47.65 -56.52
N GLY A 993 -36.34 -46.88 -55.87
CA GLY A 993 -37.71 -46.61 -56.30
C GLY A 993 -38.75 -47.59 -55.72
N TYR A 994 -38.37 -48.43 -54.77
CA TYR A 994 -39.31 -49.28 -54.03
C TYR A 994 -39.77 -48.56 -52.77
N SER A 995 -41.04 -48.73 -52.39
CA SER A 995 -41.59 -48.13 -51.18
C SER A 995 -42.64 -49.04 -50.54
N TYR A 996 -43.08 -48.74 -49.31
CA TYR A 996 -44.25 -49.41 -48.77
C TYR A 996 -45.51 -49.03 -49.56
N SER A 997 -46.44 -49.97 -49.71
CA SER A 997 -47.80 -49.70 -50.21
C SER A 997 -48.65 -49.14 -49.09
N ALA A 998 -49.29 -47.98 -49.32
CA ALA A 998 -50.22 -47.38 -48.37
C ALA A 998 -51.42 -48.28 -48.10
N GLN A 999 -51.92 -48.98 -49.13
CA GLN A 999 -53.03 -49.93 -49.04
C GLN A 999 -52.64 -51.16 -48.22
N ALA A 1000 -51.46 -51.73 -48.47
CA ALA A 1000 -50.95 -52.87 -47.72
C ALA A 1000 -50.68 -52.52 -46.24
N LEU A 1001 -50.14 -51.33 -45.97
CA LEU A 1001 -49.96 -50.82 -44.60
C LEU A 1001 -51.30 -50.56 -43.90
N ALA A 1002 -52.29 -50.03 -44.61
CA ALA A 1002 -53.62 -49.81 -44.06
C ALA A 1002 -54.30 -51.12 -43.64
N ALA A 1003 -54.11 -52.21 -44.41
CA ALA A 1003 -54.65 -53.54 -44.10
C ALA A 1003 -54.10 -54.11 -42.78
N VAL A 1004 -52.91 -53.67 -42.36
CA VAL A 1004 -52.28 -54.04 -41.07
C VAL A 1004 -52.40 -52.95 -40.00
N GLY A 1005 -53.29 -51.97 -40.20
CA GLY A 1005 -53.61 -50.94 -39.21
C GLY A 1005 -52.64 -49.75 -39.16
N LEU A 1006 -51.71 -49.65 -40.11
CA LEU A 1006 -50.75 -48.53 -40.21
C LEU A 1006 -51.26 -47.48 -41.23
N THR A 1007 -52.30 -46.74 -40.84
CA THR A 1007 -52.86 -45.63 -41.64
C THR A 1007 -52.31 -44.27 -41.18
N PRO A 1008 -52.29 -43.22 -42.03
CA PRO A 1008 -51.82 -41.90 -41.63
C PRO A 1008 -52.45 -41.40 -40.32
N GLY A 1009 -51.61 -41.01 -39.36
CA GLY A 1009 -52.03 -40.50 -38.05
C GLY A 1009 -52.57 -41.56 -37.08
N ALA A 1010 -52.51 -42.85 -37.42
CA ALA A 1010 -52.96 -43.92 -36.53
C ALA A 1010 -52.17 -43.93 -35.21
N THR A 1011 -52.88 -44.22 -34.13
CA THR A 1011 -52.24 -44.53 -32.84
C THR A 1011 -51.81 -45.99 -32.87
N VAL A 1012 -50.50 -46.24 -32.73
CA VAL A 1012 -49.90 -47.57 -32.76
C VAL A 1012 -49.32 -47.86 -31.39
N THR A 1013 -49.82 -48.89 -30.70
CA THR A 1013 -49.29 -49.30 -29.40
C THR A 1013 -48.59 -50.65 -29.53
N HIS A 1014 -47.31 -50.69 -29.17
CA HIS A 1014 -46.51 -51.92 -29.18
C HIS A 1014 -45.57 -51.95 -27.97
N ALA A 1015 -45.45 -53.11 -27.32
CA ALA A 1015 -44.62 -53.32 -26.12
C ALA A 1015 -44.80 -52.25 -25.01
N GLY A 1016 -46.02 -51.71 -24.86
CA GLY A 1016 -46.35 -50.70 -23.85
C GLY A 1016 -45.99 -49.25 -24.21
N VAL A 1017 -45.50 -49.00 -25.42
CA VAL A 1017 -45.21 -47.65 -25.95
C VAL A 1017 -46.26 -47.28 -27.00
N THR A 1018 -46.79 -46.06 -26.91
CA THR A 1018 -47.77 -45.54 -27.86
C THR A 1018 -47.11 -44.53 -28.79
N PHE A 1019 -47.22 -44.79 -30.09
CA PHE A 1019 -46.69 -43.96 -31.18
C PHE A 1019 -47.84 -43.35 -31.98
N THR A 1020 -47.55 -42.23 -32.64
CA THR A 1020 -48.38 -41.71 -33.73
C THR A 1020 -47.68 -42.05 -35.04
N TRP A 1021 -48.32 -42.87 -35.87
CA TRP A 1021 -47.85 -43.17 -37.23
C TRP A 1021 -47.81 -41.87 -38.06
N PRO A 1022 -46.87 -41.72 -39.03
CA PRO A 1022 -46.78 -40.52 -39.86
C PRO A 1022 -48.13 -40.03 -40.36
N ASN A 1023 -48.49 -38.78 -40.02
CA ASN A 1023 -49.76 -38.17 -40.40
C ASN A 1023 -49.59 -37.32 -41.67
N VAL A 1024 -49.14 -37.96 -42.74
CA VAL A 1024 -48.97 -37.35 -44.07
C VAL A 1024 -49.61 -38.25 -45.14
N PRO A 1025 -50.14 -37.66 -46.23
CA PRO A 1025 -50.61 -38.46 -47.36
C PRO A 1025 -49.49 -39.28 -48.00
N PRO A 1026 -49.76 -40.48 -48.56
CA PRO A 1026 -48.79 -41.23 -49.35
C PRO A 1026 -48.21 -40.39 -50.49
N GLY A 1027 -46.92 -40.57 -50.80
CA GLY A 1027 -46.21 -39.75 -51.79
C GLY A 1027 -45.63 -38.43 -51.24
N GLN A 1028 -45.75 -38.18 -49.93
CA GLN A 1028 -45.09 -37.08 -49.21
C GLN A 1028 -44.06 -37.63 -48.23
N PRO A 1029 -43.07 -36.84 -47.80
CA PRO A 1029 -42.09 -37.32 -46.83
C PRO A 1029 -42.74 -37.80 -45.53
N ASP A 1030 -42.57 -39.08 -45.23
CA ASP A 1030 -43.25 -39.80 -44.14
C ASP A 1030 -42.28 -40.44 -43.15
N ASN A 1031 -40.99 -40.43 -43.47
CA ASN A 1031 -39.95 -40.98 -42.61
C ASN A 1031 -38.67 -40.16 -42.64
N VAL A 1032 -37.89 -40.27 -41.57
CA VAL A 1032 -36.54 -39.71 -41.49
C VAL A 1032 -35.55 -40.76 -41.98
N ARG A 1033 -34.93 -40.50 -43.13
CA ARG A 1033 -33.67 -41.12 -43.53
C ARG A 1033 -32.56 -40.50 -42.71
N THR A 1034 -31.94 -41.26 -41.81
CA THR A 1034 -31.05 -40.69 -40.79
C THR A 1034 -29.74 -40.19 -41.39
N GLN A 1035 -29.39 -38.92 -41.12
CA GLN A 1035 -28.23 -38.20 -41.66
C GLN A 1035 -27.60 -37.28 -40.60
N GLY A 1036 -27.77 -37.57 -39.31
CA GLY A 1036 -27.26 -36.73 -38.22
C GLY A 1036 -28.21 -35.61 -37.78
N GLN A 1037 -29.50 -35.68 -38.12
CA GLN A 1037 -30.47 -34.65 -37.73
C GLN A 1037 -30.56 -34.56 -36.20
N VAL A 1038 -30.68 -33.33 -35.70
CA VAL A 1038 -30.90 -33.05 -34.27
C VAL A 1038 -32.38 -32.71 -34.08
N ILE A 1039 -33.06 -33.52 -33.28
CA ILE A 1039 -34.50 -33.46 -33.08
C ILE A 1039 -34.79 -33.01 -31.66
N ALA A 1040 -35.55 -31.93 -31.49
CA ALA A 1040 -36.14 -31.60 -30.20
C ALA A 1040 -37.13 -32.70 -29.81
N PHE A 1041 -36.94 -33.28 -28.64
CA PHE A 1041 -37.70 -34.44 -28.18
C PHE A 1041 -37.92 -34.34 -26.67
N SER A 1042 -39.02 -33.70 -26.29
CA SER A 1042 -39.41 -33.56 -24.89
C SER A 1042 -40.16 -34.81 -24.42
N ALA A 1043 -39.46 -35.68 -23.70
CA ALA A 1043 -40.06 -36.89 -23.16
C ALA A 1043 -39.43 -37.32 -21.83
N GLN A 1044 -40.21 -38.00 -21.00
CA GLN A 1044 -39.78 -38.65 -19.76
C GLN A 1044 -40.25 -40.10 -19.77
N GLY A 1045 -39.43 -41.00 -19.22
CA GLY A 1045 -39.73 -42.43 -19.19
C GLY A 1045 -38.50 -43.25 -18.85
N THR A 1046 -38.66 -44.57 -18.91
CA THR A 1046 -37.58 -45.55 -18.74
C THR A 1046 -37.07 -46.11 -20.06
N LYS A 1047 -37.82 -45.90 -21.15
CA LYS A 1047 -37.47 -46.37 -22.50
C LYS A 1047 -37.78 -45.32 -23.56
N LEU A 1048 -36.92 -45.26 -24.57
CA LEU A 1048 -37.11 -44.55 -25.83
C LEU A 1048 -37.23 -45.59 -26.94
N ALA A 1049 -38.31 -45.54 -27.70
CA ALA A 1049 -38.56 -46.52 -28.75
C ALA A 1049 -38.80 -45.83 -30.10
N PHE A 1050 -38.58 -46.60 -31.17
CA PHE A 1050 -38.69 -46.16 -32.54
C PHE A 1050 -39.47 -47.19 -33.36
N LEU A 1051 -40.27 -46.70 -34.31
CA LEU A 1051 -40.82 -47.49 -35.40
C LEU A 1051 -40.01 -47.17 -36.66
N GLY A 1052 -39.48 -48.17 -37.32
CA GLY A 1052 -38.57 -47.98 -38.43
C GLY A 1052 -38.25 -49.25 -39.18
N ALA A 1053 -37.47 -49.12 -40.25
CA ALA A 1053 -36.81 -50.25 -40.89
C ALA A 1053 -35.49 -49.78 -41.53
N ALA A 1054 -34.67 -50.73 -41.94
CA ALA A 1054 -33.46 -50.47 -42.70
C ALA A 1054 -33.65 -50.87 -44.17
N ALA A 1055 -32.86 -50.24 -45.04
CA ALA A 1055 -32.68 -50.68 -46.43
C ALA A 1055 -31.32 -51.36 -46.61
N PHE A 1056 -31.24 -52.32 -47.53
CA PHE A 1056 -30.02 -53.04 -47.90
C PHE A 1056 -29.37 -53.78 -46.71
N GLY A 1057 -30.11 -54.68 -46.08
CA GLY A 1057 -29.66 -55.44 -44.91
C GLY A 1057 -29.95 -54.76 -43.57
N THR A 1058 -29.70 -55.47 -42.48
CA THR A 1058 -29.75 -54.90 -41.13
C THR A 1058 -28.72 -53.80 -41.00
N GLN A 1059 -29.15 -52.63 -40.56
CA GLN A 1059 -28.30 -51.46 -40.39
C GLN A 1059 -28.28 -51.04 -38.93
N SER A 1060 -27.16 -50.44 -38.52
CA SER A 1060 -27.01 -49.85 -37.20
C SER A 1060 -26.34 -48.48 -37.29
N GLY A 1061 -26.53 -47.66 -36.28
CA GLY A 1061 -25.84 -46.39 -36.14
C GLY A 1061 -25.94 -45.82 -34.74
N THR A 1062 -25.07 -44.86 -34.41
CA THR A 1062 -25.04 -44.24 -33.09
C THR A 1062 -26.13 -43.19 -32.97
N LEU A 1063 -27.08 -43.42 -32.06
CA LEU A 1063 -28.03 -42.43 -31.57
C LEU A 1063 -27.44 -41.76 -30.32
N THR A 1064 -27.50 -40.43 -30.25
CA THR A 1064 -27.17 -39.70 -29.02
C THR A 1064 -28.43 -39.09 -28.42
N ILE A 1065 -28.69 -39.40 -27.16
CA ILE A 1065 -29.80 -38.89 -26.36
C ILE A 1065 -29.20 -37.79 -25.46
N VAL A 1066 -29.67 -36.56 -25.63
CA VAL A 1066 -29.25 -35.41 -24.83
C VAL A 1066 -30.34 -35.11 -23.82
N TYR A 1067 -30.01 -35.15 -22.54
CA TYR A 1067 -30.93 -34.85 -21.44
C TYR A 1067 -31.00 -33.35 -21.16
N SER A 1068 -32.08 -32.89 -20.51
CA SER A 1068 -32.28 -31.47 -20.16
C SER A 1068 -31.21 -30.90 -19.20
N ASP A 1069 -30.47 -31.75 -18.49
CA ASP A 1069 -29.32 -31.36 -17.66
C ASP A 1069 -28.01 -31.21 -18.46
N GLY A 1070 -28.05 -31.41 -19.78
CA GLY A 1070 -26.90 -31.35 -20.69
C GLY A 1070 -26.10 -32.65 -20.77
N SER A 1071 -26.38 -33.66 -19.94
CA SER A 1071 -25.71 -34.96 -20.03
C SER A 1071 -26.15 -35.73 -21.27
N GLN A 1072 -25.26 -36.58 -21.80
CA GLN A 1072 -25.51 -37.35 -23.02
C GLN A 1072 -25.41 -38.86 -22.76
N GLN A 1073 -26.31 -39.63 -23.38
CA GLN A 1073 -26.25 -41.08 -23.47
C GLN A 1073 -26.12 -41.48 -24.95
N GLN A 1074 -25.11 -42.25 -25.28
CA GLN A 1074 -25.00 -42.87 -26.61
C GLN A 1074 -25.63 -44.27 -26.57
N ALA A 1075 -26.34 -44.62 -27.63
CA ALA A 1075 -26.92 -45.94 -27.83
C ALA A 1075 -26.81 -46.34 -29.30
N THR A 1076 -26.74 -47.64 -29.58
CA THR A 1076 -26.79 -48.15 -30.94
C THR A 1076 -28.25 -48.34 -31.34
N LEU A 1077 -28.70 -47.64 -32.37
CA LEU A 1077 -29.98 -47.87 -33.01
C LEU A 1077 -29.76 -48.87 -34.13
N THR A 1078 -30.35 -50.05 -34.02
CA THR A 1078 -30.34 -51.10 -35.04
C THR A 1078 -31.74 -51.22 -35.61
N LEU A 1079 -31.85 -51.39 -36.93
CA LEU A 1079 -33.11 -51.74 -37.58
C LEU A 1079 -32.87 -52.86 -38.59
N ALA A 1080 -33.77 -53.84 -38.59
CA ALA A 1080 -33.79 -54.91 -39.57
C ALA A 1080 -34.13 -54.43 -40.99
N ASP A 1081 -33.66 -55.19 -41.98
CA ASP A 1081 -33.98 -54.96 -43.38
C ASP A 1081 -35.49 -55.13 -43.62
N TRP A 1082 -36.13 -54.12 -44.20
CA TRP A 1082 -37.54 -54.16 -44.55
C TRP A 1082 -37.88 -55.30 -45.51
N TYR A 1083 -36.95 -55.69 -46.39
CA TYR A 1083 -37.15 -56.75 -47.39
C TYR A 1083 -36.99 -58.16 -46.79
N ALA A 1084 -36.13 -58.34 -45.79
CA ALA A 1084 -35.83 -59.67 -45.24
C ALA A 1084 -36.98 -60.25 -44.40
N ASN A 1085 -37.87 -59.40 -43.88
CA ASN A 1085 -38.98 -59.77 -42.98
C ASN A 1085 -38.53 -60.61 -41.77
N GLN A 1086 -37.33 -60.34 -41.25
CA GLN A 1086 -36.74 -61.02 -40.09
C GLN A 1086 -36.17 -59.96 -39.15
N PRO A 1087 -36.60 -59.92 -37.87
CA PRO A 1087 -36.07 -58.97 -36.90
C PRO A 1087 -34.56 -59.13 -36.69
N ALA A 1088 -33.89 -58.01 -36.41
CA ALA A 1088 -32.50 -57.98 -36.00
C ALA A 1088 -32.38 -58.21 -34.49
N PRO A 1089 -31.19 -58.56 -33.96
CA PRO A 1089 -31.01 -58.66 -32.51
C PRO A 1089 -31.36 -57.34 -31.80
N GLY A 1090 -32.40 -57.36 -30.97
CA GLY A 1090 -32.90 -56.19 -30.25
C GLY A 1090 -34.13 -55.50 -30.87
N ASP A 1091 -34.54 -55.93 -32.07
CA ASP A 1091 -35.76 -55.46 -32.74
C ASP A 1091 -36.90 -56.47 -32.61
N GLU A 1092 -38.13 -55.98 -32.74
CA GLU A 1092 -39.34 -56.80 -32.84
C GLU A 1092 -40.07 -56.48 -34.15
N LEU A 1093 -40.65 -57.50 -34.78
CA LEU A 1093 -41.52 -57.30 -35.94
C LEU A 1093 -42.81 -56.60 -35.48
N LEU A 1094 -43.09 -55.39 -36.02
CA LEU A 1094 -44.33 -54.68 -35.72
C LEU A 1094 -45.46 -55.15 -36.64
N ALA A 1095 -45.24 -55.05 -37.94
CA ALA A 1095 -46.24 -55.41 -38.96
C ALA A 1095 -45.55 -55.72 -40.29
N THR A 1096 -46.19 -56.57 -41.10
CA THR A 1096 -45.75 -56.92 -42.45
C THR A 1096 -46.84 -56.54 -43.45
N ALA A 1097 -46.53 -55.60 -44.35
CA ALA A 1097 -47.34 -55.31 -45.52
C ALA A 1097 -47.19 -56.46 -46.53
N ASP A 1098 -48.29 -56.98 -47.06
CA ASP A 1098 -48.31 -58.17 -47.93
C ASP A 1098 -47.67 -57.93 -49.31
N HIS A 1099 -47.53 -56.67 -49.72
CA HIS A 1099 -46.75 -56.27 -50.88
C HIS A 1099 -46.14 -54.85 -50.73
N TRP A 1100 -45.05 -54.62 -51.45
CA TRP A 1100 -44.43 -53.29 -51.65
C TRP A 1100 -44.83 -52.65 -52.99
N ASN A 1101 -44.67 -51.34 -53.08
CA ASN A 1101 -44.78 -50.58 -54.31
C ASN A 1101 -43.45 -50.55 -55.07
N ARG A 1102 -43.55 -50.62 -56.40
CA ARG A 1102 -42.44 -51.02 -57.29
C ARG A 1102 -42.23 -49.98 -58.39
N PRO A 1103 -40.97 -49.70 -58.78
CA PRO A 1103 -40.69 -48.74 -59.83
C PRO A 1103 -41.07 -49.29 -61.23
N PRO A 1104 -41.30 -48.41 -62.22
CA PRO A 1104 -41.52 -48.84 -63.60
C PRO A 1104 -40.37 -49.70 -64.12
N GLY A 1105 -40.68 -50.88 -64.66
CA GLY A 1105 -39.68 -51.83 -65.17
C GLY A 1105 -39.10 -52.81 -64.15
N ASP A 1106 -39.71 -52.92 -62.96
CA ASP A 1106 -39.36 -53.89 -61.93
C ASP A 1106 -39.25 -55.35 -62.44
N THR A 1107 -38.24 -56.06 -61.93
CA THR A 1107 -37.96 -57.48 -62.23
C THR A 1107 -38.03 -58.39 -61.00
N LEU A 1108 -38.23 -57.84 -59.80
CA LEU A 1108 -38.25 -58.58 -58.53
C LEU A 1108 -39.64 -59.11 -58.16
N GLY A 1109 -40.72 -58.51 -58.68
CA GLY A 1109 -42.09 -58.98 -58.44
C GLY A 1109 -42.68 -58.49 -57.09
N PRO A 1110 -43.94 -58.87 -56.78
CA PRO A 1110 -44.56 -58.54 -55.50
C PRO A 1110 -43.82 -59.25 -54.36
N HIS A 1111 -43.55 -58.51 -53.28
CA HIS A 1111 -42.84 -59.01 -52.10
C HIS A 1111 -43.38 -58.33 -50.85
N ALA A 1112 -43.52 -59.09 -49.76
CA ALA A 1112 -43.96 -58.54 -48.47
C ALA A 1112 -42.83 -57.75 -47.81
N VAL A 1113 -43.15 -56.66 -47.12
CA VAL A 1113 -42.15 -55.81 -46.45
C VAL A 1113 -42.58 -55.42 -45.05
N SER A 1114 -41.62 -55.31 -44.13
CA SER A 1114 -41.90 -55.23 -42.70
C SER A 1114 -41.40 -53.96 -42.04
N VAL A 1115 -42.21 -53.42 -41.12
CA VAL A 1115 -41.85 -52.37 -40.19
C VAL A 1115 -41.47 -53.01 -38.85
N TYR A 1116 -40.44 -52.47 -38.21
CA TYR A 1116 -39.91 -52.99 -36.95
C TYR A 1116 -40.06 -51.97 -35.81
N TYR A 1117 -40.18 -52.51 -34.60
CA TYR A 1117 -40.09 -51.79 -33.34
C TYR A 1117 -38.71 -52.04 -32.73
N THR A 1118 -38.08 -50.99 -32.20
CA THR A 1118 -36.84 -51.11 -31.44
C THR A 1118 -36.88 -50.15 -30.26
N ALA A 1119 -36.30 -50.54 -29.12
CA ALA A 1119 -36.35 -49.76 -27.89
C ALA A 1119 -35.03 -49.75 -27.13
N LEU A 1120 -34.73 -48.60 -26.55
CA LEU A 1120 -33.49 -48.31 -25.86
C LEU A 1120 -33.80 -47.82 -24.44
N PRO A 1121 -33.06 -48.25 -23.42
CA PRO A 1121 -33.26 -47.76 -22.06
C PRO A 1121 -32.87 -46.28 -21.95
N LEU A 1122 -33.61 -45.52 -21.15
CA LEU A 1122 -33.29 -44.15 -20.75
C LEU A 1122 -32.70 -44.12 -19.33
N GLN A 1123 -31.82 -43.16 -19.04
CA GLN A 1123 -31.39 -42.86 -17.67
C GLN A 1123 -32.58 -42.45 -16.80
N ALA A 1124 -32.77 -43.15 -15.68
CA ALA A 1124 -33.87 -42.89 -14.76
C ALA A 1124 -33.84 -41.47 -14.21
N GLY A 1125 -34.99 -40.80 -14.20
CA GLY A 1125 -35.17 -39.47 -13.63
C GLY A 1125 -34.65 -38.30 -14.48
N LYS A 1126 -34.17 -38.56 -15.71
CA LYS A 1126 -33.68 -37.51 -16.61
C LYS A 1126 -34.60 -37.30 -17.81
N PRO A 1127 -35.25 -36.12 -17.95
CA PRO A 1127 -36.00 -35.78 -19.17
C PRO A 1127 -35.06 -35.66 -20.38
N VAL A 1128 -35.47 -36.26 -21.50
CA VAL A 1128 -34.80 -36.08 -22.79
C VAL A 1128 -35.13 -34.69 -23.31
N ALA A 1129 -34.13 -34.00 -23.87
CA ALA A 1129 -34.26 -32.70 -24.52
C ALA A 1129 -34.11 -32.82 -26.04
N TYR A 1130 -33.08 -33.55 -26.50
CA TYR A 1130 -32.78 -33.71 -27.92
C TYR A 1130 -32.35 -35.13 -28.26
N LEU A 1131 -32.62 -35.55 -29.50
CA LEU A 1131 -32.10 -36.75 -30.13
C LEU A 1131 -31.19 -36.35 -31.29
N ILE A 1132 -29.95 -36.84 -31.31
CA ILE A 1132 -29.07 -36.75 -32.47
C ILE A 1132 -29.13 -38.09 -33.18
N LEU A 1133 -29.81 -38.12 -34.32
CA LEU A 1133 -30.02 -39.33 -35.09
C LEU A 1133 -28.70 -39.83 -35.70
N PRO A 1134 -28.58 -41.14 -36.03
CA PRO A 1134 -27.40 -41.65 -36.70
C PRO A 1134 -27.10 -40.96 -38.04
N THR A 1135 -25.84 -41.00 -38.47
CA THR A 1135 -25.40 -40.57 -39.81
C THR A 1135 -25.49 -41.71 -40.85
N ASN A 1136 -26.35 -42.71 -40.62
CA ASN A 1136 -26.53 -43.85 -41.53
C ASN A 1136 -27.79 -43.67 -42.38
N SER A 1137 -27.60 -43.31 -43.64
CA SER A 1137 -28.71 -43.03 -44.56
C SER A 1137 -29.54 -44.26 -44.94
N ASN A 1138 -29.20 -45.46 -44.50
CA ASN A 1138 -30.01 -46.66 -44.74
C ASN A 1138 -30.93 -46.99 -43.55
N LEU A 1139 -30.88 -46.21 -42.46
CA LEU A 1139 -31.85 -46.27 -41.37
C LEU A 1139 -32.99 -45.29 -41.62
N HIS A 1140 -34.22 -45.78 -41.45
CA HIS A 1140 -35.42 -45.03 -41.72
C HIS A 1140 -36.37 -45.09 -40.52
N LEU A 1141 -36.74 -43.92 -39.99
CA LEU A 1141 -37.59 -43.79 -38.80
C LEU A 1141 -38.94 -43.17 -39.16
N PHE A 1142 -40.01 -43.92 -38.90
CA PHE A 1142 -41.40 -43.46 -39.09
C PHE A 1142 -41.96 -42.82 -37.83
N ALA A 1143 -41.58 -43.26 -36.64
CA ALA A 1143 -42.06 -42.68 -35.39
C ALA A 1143 -41.06 -42.88 -34.25
N ALA A 1144 -41.13 -42.02 -33.23
CA ALA A 1144 -40.42 -42.19 -31.96
C ALA A 1144 -41.33 -41.80 -30.79
N ALA A 1145 -41.21 -42.52 -29.68
CA ALA A 1145 -41.98 -42.27 -28.45
C ALA A 1145 -41.20 -42.77 -27.23
N ALA A 1146 -41.55 -42.29 -26.03
CA ALA A 1146 -40.98 -42.77 -24.78
C ALA A 1146 -42.08 -43.24 -23.82
N SER A 1147 -41.72 -44.14 -22.89
CA SER A 1147 -42.61 -44.69 -21.85
C SER A 1147 -41.89 -44.86 -20.51
#